data_AF-A0A914I096-F1
#
_entry.id   AF-A0A914I096-F1
#
_cell.length_a   1.000
_cell.length_b   1.000
_cell.length_c   1.000
_cell.angle_alpha   90.00
_cell.angle_beta   90.00
_cell.angle_gamma   90.00
#
_symmetry.space_group_name_H-M   'P 1'
#
loop_
_entity.id
_entity.type
_entity.pdbx_description
1 polymer ?
#
loop_
_entity_poly.entity_id
_entity_poly.type
_entity_poly.pdbx_seq_one_letter_code
_entity_poly.pdbx_strand_id
1 'polypeptide(L)'
;MGTINILIYCFLFPILQLFIFGNSIENESAAAPKIASPLLTLTPAETTDDGRRTLEVDESLHEDEPEPAQINWQTGSVWPLPQKINYGAENRTVRGGPIVMQLRQGGNELNEGDCDIFEQAKSTFVKRWLLPFTRGDAISDSNSAESIQLVVQIRKHCPEKSQFPTSKMNEEYRLNVPFAGDVVLEADEIWGILRGLETFSQLFFQQNGQYLLRTATIHDWPEYPVRGILIDTSRHYLKKNLLLRQIDLMAMNKMNTLHWHIVDMESFPYVSRLFPNISGKGAFTPRHVYTPEVLQEILSYARVRGIRVIPEFDTPGHMQSWRGSGVMASCHDDFGKALPPSMLDPSEESTYVFLKEFLREVMDTFKDNYLHLGGDEASFWTSQCWGNNAKIKKFMLKKDLHNITQLEDYYIQRLQAIVKQLFAERPADEQPRKMIFWQEVFDNNKPDPSNTIVHNWYSKTTEERYRDTKRAVERGFDVLVSSCWYLNYISYGPDWRAGTGAAKQIYYCDPRGFEGTYEEKQRVIGGIATMWGEYIDGSNVESSTWPRASAVAERLWSPPEQTRVADEAWPRLQEHRCRMVARGYHAEPVNGPDYCQTELDEPMQIFDNFCLLDVLILINLSQICLHKVLNARAKRRQRWHNCRSTTATTTMEERQLQQKKKKKLLWHRLPSTRSWMATGAWEDFVEFESRDLYYVGMEGGDMQPLISQITFLIGNATEEK
;
A
#
# COMPACT_ATOMS: atom_id res chain seq x y z
N MET A 1 0.14 50.50 3.25
CA MET A 1 -1.21 49.96 3.53
C MET A 1 -1.46 48.71 2.68
N GLY A 2 -0.84 47.59 3.04
CA GLY A 2 -0.98 46.32 2.30
C GLY A 2 -0.77 45.08 3.16
N THR A 3 -0.94 45.21 4.49
CA THR A 3 -0.68 44.12 5.45
C THR A 3 -1.72 44.05 6.57
N ILE A 4 -2.83 44.78 6.44
CA ILE A 4 -3.98 44.72 7.39
C ILE A 4 -5.22 44.05 6.75
N ASN A 5 -5.16 43.62 5.48
CA ASN A 5 -6.28 42.95 4.81
C ASN A 5 -6.22 41.41 4.78
N ILE A 6 -5.16 40.78 5.33
CA ILE A 6 -5.07 39.31 5.37
C ILE A 6 -5.60 38.75 6.71
N LEU A 7 -5.56 39.52 7.79
CA LEU A 7 -6.10 39.09 9.10
C LEU A 7 -7.62 39.15 9.22
N ILE A 8 -8.31 39.88 8.33
CA ILE A 8 -9.78 39.99 8.32
C ILE A 8 -10.43 38.80 7.56
N TYR A 9 -9.73 38.17 6.62
CA TYR A 9 -10.26 37.05 5.85
C TYR A 9 -10.20 35.69 6.58
N CYS A 10 -9.33 35.53 7.56
CA CYS A 10 -9.23 34.27 8.33
C CYS A 10 -10.22 34.18 9.51
N PHE A 11 -10.83 35.28 9.95
CA PHE A 11 -11.73 35.27 11.13
C PHE A 11 -13.22 35.49 10.82
N LEU A 12 -13.60 35.94 9.61
CA LEU A 12 -15.01 36.25 9.29
C LEU A 12 -15.70 35.28 8.32
N PHE A 13 -14.98 34.31 7.75
CA PHE A 13 -15.58 33.31 6.87
C PHE A 13 -16.35 32.16 7.57
N PRO A 14 -16.07 31.76 8.84
CA PRO A 14 -16.88 30.74 9.52
C PRO A 14 -18.23 31.26 10.05
N ILE A 15 -18.35 32.58 10.24
CA ILE A 15 -19.54 33.19 10.85
C ILE A 15 -20.65 33.47 9.81
N LEU A 16 -20.30 33.57 8.51
CA LEU A 16 -21.28 33.80 7.44
C LEU A 16 -21.95 32.52 6.89
N GLN A 17 -21.42 31.32 7.17
CA GLN A 17 -22.07 30.06 6.77
C GLN A 17 -23.16 29.59 7.74
N LEU A 18 -23.20 30.11 8.98
CA LEU A 18 -24.25 29.81 9.96
C LEU A 18 -25.55 30.63 9.75
N PHE A 19 -25.55 31.63 8.86
CA PHE A 19 -26.73 32.47 8.58
C PHE A 19 -27.43 32.18 7.24
N ILE A 20 -26.94 31.24 6.43
CA ILE A 20 -27.52 30.91 5.10
C ILE A 20 -28.31 29.57 5.10
N PHE A 21 -28.21 28.75 6.16
CA PHE A 21 -28.95 27.48 6.28
C PHE A 21 -30.11 27.50 7.29
N GLY A 22 -30.51 28.68 7.77
CA GLY A 22 -31.68 28.85 8.64
C GLY A 22 -32.79 29.60 7.92
N ASN A 23 -33.44 28.97 6.94
CA ASN A 23 -34.82 29.27 6.48
C ASN A 23 -35.11 28.52 5.17
N SER A 24 -35.53 27.25 5.26
CA SER A 24 -36.51 26.66 4.34
C SER A 24 -36.93 25.28 4.86
N ILE A 25 -37.88 25.26 5.79
CA ILE A 25 -38.66 24.06 6.11
C ILE A 25 -40.13 24.48 6.07
N GLU A 26 -40.78 24.30 4.93
CA GLU A 26 -42.23 24.08 4.86
C GLU A 26 -42.54 23.03 3.80
N ASN A 27 -43.23 21.98 4.27
CA ASN A 27 -44.15 21.05 3.59
C ASN A 27 -44.01 20.80 2.07
N GLU A 28 -43.82 19.53 1.72
CA GLU A 28 -44.74 18.87 0.78
C GLU A 28 -44.67 17.33 0.86
N SER A 29 -45.83 16.74 1.09
CA SER A 29 -46.11 15.30 1.05
C SER A 29 -46.47 14.87 -0.37
N ALA A 30 -45.84 13.82 -0.92
CA ALA A 30 -46.46 13.00 -1.97
C ALA A 30 -45.70 11.68 -2.27
N ALA A 31 -46.45 10.58 -2.15
CA ALA A 31 -46.50 9.40 -3.03
C ALA A 31 -45.23 8.56 -3.29
N ALA A 32 -45.17 7.38 -2.66
CA ALA A 32 -44.35 6.24 -3.07
C ALA A 32 -45.10 5.32 -4.05
N PRO A 33 -44.46 4.76 -5.10
CA PRO A 33 -45.07 3.74 -5.96
C PRO A 33 -44.84 2.31 -5.44
N LYS A 34 -45.90 1.50 -5.50
CA LYS A 34 -45.93 0.04 -5.27
C LYS A 34 -45.64 -0.72 -6.57
N ILE A 35 -44.72 -1.70 -6.55
CA ILE A 35 -44.69 -2.91 -7.41
C ILE A 35 -43.94 -4.01 -6.62
N ALA A 36 -44.63 -4.95 -5.97
CA ALA A 36 -45.07 -6.28 -6.42
C ALA A 36 -44.01 -7.41 -6.33
N SER A 37 -44.29 -8.43 -5.51
CA SER A 37 -43.68 -9.76 -5.53
C SER A 37 -44.79 -10.82 -5.48
N PRO A 38 -44.66 -11.99 -6.13
CA PRO A 38 -45.78 -12.92 -6.28
C PRO A 38 -45.85 -13.99 -5.17
N LEU A 39 -47.11 -14.22 -4.76
CA LEU A 39 -47.79 -15.40 -4.21
C LEU A 39 -47.02 -16.68 -3.83
N LEU A 40 -47.43 -17.25 -2.68
CA LEU A 40 -47.93 -18.63 -2.57
C LEU A 40 -48.89 -18.82 -1.35
N THR A 41 -50.19 -18.97 -1.68
CA THR A 41 -51.30 -19.80 -1.12
C THR A 41 -51.40 -20.10 0.41
N LEU A 42 -52.39 -19.56 1.15
CA LEU A 42 -53.77 -20.04 1.46
C LEU A 42 -53.83 -21.26 2.42
N THR A 43 -54.54 -21.26 3.57
CA THR A 43 -56.03 -21.28 3.78
C THR A 43 -56.39 -21.01 5.29
N PRO A 44 -57.66 -21.05 5.79
CA PRO A 44 -58.39 -19.86 6.26
C PRO A 44 -58.72 -19.84 7.78
N ALA A 45 -59.01 -18.65 8.32
CA ALA A 45 -59.54 -18.45 9.66
C ALA A 45 -61.04 -18.14 9.62
N GLU A 46 -61.82 -18.79 10.49
CA GLU A 46 -63.17 -18.37 10.89
C GLU A 46 -63.08 -17.44 12.11
N THR A 47 -63.83 -16.35 12.05
CA THR A 47 -64.12 -15.36 13.11
C THR A 47 -64.98 -15.97 14.21
N THR A 48 -64.83 -15.62 15.50
CA THR A 48 -65.55 -14.53 16.22
C THR A 48 -64.82 -14.20 17.55
N ASP A 49 -64.59 -12.92 17.86
CA ASP A 49 -65.36 -12.00 18.74
C ASP A 49 -65.00 -12.10 20.24
N ASP A 50 -64.70 -10.91 20.80
CA ASP A 50 -64.52 -10.51 22.21
C ASP A 50 -64.07 -11.54 23.28
N GLY A 51 -62.88 -11.29 23.87
CA GLY A 51 -62.54 -11.86 25.17
C GLY A 51 -61.20 -11.41 25.74
N ARG A 52 -61.16 -10.23 26.38
CA ARG A 52 -60.01 -9.82 27.23
C ARG A 52 -59.77 -10.85 28.34
N ARG A 53 -58.54 -11.37 28.46
CA ARG A 53 -57.95 -11.80 29.74
C ARG A 53 -56.47 -11.42 29.82
N THR A 54 -56.17 -10.60 30.80
CA THR A 54 -54.85 -10.41 31.41
C THR A 54 -54.41 -11.68 32.12
N LEU A 55 -53.15 -12.08 31.94
CA LEU A 55 -52.46 -13.05 32.78
C LEU A 55 -51.21 -12.37 33.35
N GLU A 56 -51.26 -12.13 34.66
CA GLU A 56 -50.13 -11.77 35.51
C GLU A 56 -49.11 -12.91 35.49
N VAL A 57 -47.82 -12.58 35.43
CA VAL A 57 -46.72 -13.52 35.67
C VAL A 57 -46.04 -13.10 36.96
N ASP A 58 -45.98 -14.06 37.87
CA ASP A 58 -45.43 -14.04 39.22
C ASP A 58 -43.92 -13.79 39.19
N GLU A 59 -43.49 -12.64 39.73
CA GLU A 59 -42.09 -12.31 40.01
C GLU A 59 -41.75 -12.75 41.44
N SER A 60 -41.41 -14.02 41.65
CA SER A 60 -40.62 -14.39 42.83
C SER A 60 -39.91 -15.73 42.62
N LEU A 61 -38.65 -15.76 43.06
CA LEU A 61 -37.66 -16.86 43.01
C LEU A 61 -36.79 -16.86 41.76
N HIS A 62 -35.64 -16.18 41.81
CA HIS A 62 -34.32 -16.73 41.50
C HIS A 62 -33.28 -15.92 42.32
N GLU A 63 -32.59 -16.62 43.20
CA GLU A 63 -31.53 -16.09 44.06
C GLU A 63 -30.32 -15.65 43.22
N ASP A 64 -29.67 -14.56 43.66
CA ASP A 64 -28.50 -13.94 43.08
C ASP A 64 -27.31 -14.92 42.94
N GLU A 65 -27.14 -15.54 41.77
CA GLU A 65 -25.81 -15.95 41.31
C GLU A 65 -25.12 -14.73 40.69
N PRO A 66 -23.87 -14.39 41.07
CA PRO A 66 -23.15 -13.32 40.41
C PRO A 66 -22.93 -13.72 38.96
N GLU A 67 -23.47 -12.93 38.03
CA GLU A 67 -23.19 -13.13 36.60
C GLU A 67 -21.68 -13.22 36.38
N PRO A 68 -21.17 -14.23 35.66
CA PRO A 68 -19.77 -14.24 35.27
C PRO A 68 -19.49 -12.98 34.47
N ALA A 69 -18.50 -12.20 34.90
CA ALA A 69 -18.12 -10.95 34.27
C ALA A 69 -18.10 -11.13 32.74
N GLN A 70 -19.03 -10.46 32.04
CA GLN A 70 -19.10 -10.48 30.59
C GLN A 70 -17.74 -9.99 30.07
N ILE A 71 -16.93 -10.91 29.55
CA ILE A 71 -15.69 -10.58 28.85
C ILE A 71 -16.10 -9.70 27.67
N ASN A 72 -15.82 -8.40 27.75
CA ASN A 72 -16.09 -7.47 26.67
C ASN A 72 -15.21 -7.87 25.47
N TRP A 73 -15.82 -8.47 24.45
CA TRP A 73 -15.15 -8.93 23.23
C TRP A 73 -14.65 -7.79 22.33
N GLN A 74 -14.87 -6.51 22.69
CA GLN A 74 -14.64 -5.37 21.80
C GLN A 74 -13.22 -4.78 21.85
N THR A 75 -12.36 -5.17 22.80
CA THR A 75 -11.02 -4.59 22.95
C THR A 75 -9.96 -5.65 23.23
N GLY A 76 -8.76 -5.50 22.66
CA GLY A 76 -7.70 -6.49 22.72
C GLY A 76 -8.06 -7.74 21.92
N SER A 77 -8.75 -7.57 20.80
CA SER A 77 -9.12 -8.66 19.89
C SER A 77 -8.05 -8.90 18.82
N VAL A 78 -7.98 -10.15 18.36
CA VAL A 78 -6.96 -10.60 17.40
C VAL A 78 -7.58 -10.69 16.00
N TRP A 79 -6.83 -10.20 15.01
CA TRP A 79 -7.10 -10.31 13.58
C TRP A 79 -5.84 -10.75 12.80
N PRO A 80 -5.88 -11.80 11.97
CA PRO A 80 -6.91 -12.83 11.90
C PRO A 80 -7.16 -13.57 13.22
N LEU A 81 -8.37 -14.09 13.41
CA LEU A 81 -8.72 -14.92 14.55
C LEU A 81 -7.87 -16.22 14.59
N PRO A 82 -7.17 -16.52 15.70
CA PRO A 82 -6.35 -17.72 15.78
C PRO A 82 -7.16 -19.02 15.69
N GLN A 83 -6.51 -20.10 15.25
CA GLN A 83 -7.08 -21.45 15.21
C GLN A 83 -7.57 -21.92 16.59
N LYS A 84 -6.78 -21.64 17.64
CA LYS A 84 -7.14 -21.88 19.05
C LYS A 84 -6.70 -20.71 19.91
N ILE A 85 -7.65 -20.13 20.64
CA ILE A 85 -7.41 -19.04 21.57
C ILE A 85 -8.27 -19.22 22.83
N ASN A 86 -7.63 -19.12 23.99
CA ASN A 86 -8.31 -19.09 25.29
C ASN A 86 -7.84 -17.83 26.03
N TYR A 87 -8.75 -16.88 26.26
CA TYR A 87 -8.44 -15.71 27.06
C TYR A 87 -8.47 -16.07 28.55
N GLY A 88 -7.59 -15.45 29.34
CA GLY A 88 -7.65 -15.56 30.79
C GLY A 88 -8.71 -14.63 31.38
N ALA A 89 -9.03 -14.84 32.66
CA ALA A 89 -10.05 -14.08 33.37
C ALA A 89 -9.61 -12.65 33.73
N GLU A 90 -8.31 -12.40 33.82
CA GLU A 90 -7.74 -11.12 34.26
C GLU A 90 -6.78 -10.55 33.20
N ASN A 91 -6.65 -9.23 33.17
CA ASN A 91 -5.71 -8.52 32.29
C ASN A 91 -4.53 -7.98 33.10
N ARG A 92 -3.35 -7.88 32.49
CA ARG A 92 -2.20 -7.21 33.11
C ARG A 92 -2.27 -5.71 32.88
N THR A 93 -2.00 -4.91 33.90
CA THR A 93 -1.78 -3.47 33.73
C THR A 93 -0.37 -3.20 33.22
N VAL A 94 -0.25 -2.44 32.13
CA VAL A 94 1.05 -2.05 31.56
C VAL A 94 1.47 -0.70 32.14
N ARG A 95 2.55 -0.67 32.94
CA ARG A 95 2.98 0.50 33.72
C ARG A 95 4.23 1.20 33.15
N GLY A 96 4.35 1.31 31.83
CA GLY A 96 5.43 2.06 31.16
C GLY A 96 6.84 1.44 31.22
N GLY A 97 6.99 0.24 31.80
CA GLY A 97 8.26 -0.49 31.82
C GLY A 97 8.65 -1.00 30.43
N PRO A 98 9.94 -1.27 30.17
CA PRO A 98 10.38 -1.77 28.88
C PRO A 98 9.80 -3.17 28.58
N ILE A 99 9.46 -3.41 27.32
CA ILE A 99 9.18 -4.75 26.80
C ILE A 99 10.50 -5.32 26.30
N VAL A 100 11.02 -6.33 26.99
CA VAL A 100 12.31 -6.96 26.69
C VAL A 100 12.05 -8.26 25.95
N MET A 101 12.61 -8.38 24.75
CA MET A 101 12.51 -9.59 23.93
C MET A 101 13.85 -10.32 23.90
N GLN A 102 13.83 -11.59 24.28
CA GLN A 102 15.00 -12.46 24.31
C GLN A 102 14.78 -13.68 23.41
N LEU A 103 15.63 -13.85 22.40
CA LEU A 103 15.58 -15.01 21.50
C LEU A 103 16.43 -16.16 22.04
N ARG A 104 15.84 -17.34 22.07
CA ARG A 104 16.48 -18.59 22.47
C ARG A 104 16.32 -19.65 21.39
N GLN A 105 17.36 -20.46 21.19
CA GLN A 105 17.35 -21.62 20.32
C GLN A 105 17.90 -22.84 21.06
N GLY A 106 17.13 -23.94 21.11
CA GLY A 106 17.55 -25.15 21.82
C GLY A 106 17.85 -24.94 23.31
N GLY A 107 17.23 -23.94 23.94
CA GLY A 107 17.46 -23.55 25.34
C GLY A 107 18.61 -22.55 25.57
N ASN A 108 19.43 -22.27 24.56
CA ASN A 108 20.52 -21.29 24.63
C ASN A 108 20.06 -19.93 24.11
N GLU A 109 20.53 -18.85 24.74
CA GLU A 109 20.32 -17.49 24.24
C GLU A 109 21.14 -17.27 22.96
N LEU A 110 20.53 -16.64 21.96
CA LEU A 110 21.21 -16.24 20.73
C LEU A 110 21.81 -14.84 20.87
N ASN A 111 22.96 -14.61 20.24
CA ASN A 111 23.61 -13.31 20.23
C ASN A 111 22.96 -12.38 19.19
N GLU A 112 23.18 -11.08 19.38
CA GLU A 112 22.81 -10.08 18.39
C GLU A 112 23.53 -10.36 17.06
N GLY A 113 22.75 -10.46 15.97
CA GLY A 113 23.26 -10.76 14.63
C GLY A 113 23.10 -12.22 14.20
N ASP A 114 22.78 -13.16 15.10
CA ASP A 114 22.55 -14.57 14.76
C ASP A 114 21.25 -14.77 13.96
N CYS A 115 20.29 -13.84 14.08
CA CYS A 115 19.01 -13.90 13.37
C CYS A 115 18.56 -12.51 12.91
N ASP A 116 18.94 -12.13 11.68
CA ASP A 116 18.64 -10.79 11.15
C ASP A 116 17.14 -10.51 11.00
N ILE A 117 16.35 -11.53 10.69
CA ILE A 117 14.89 -11.47 10.65
C ILE A 117 14.32 -11.09 12.02
N PHE A 118 14.78 -11.74 13.09
CA PHE A 118 14.30 -11.46 14.44
C PHE A 118 14.68 -10.06 14.89
N GLU A 119 15.90 -9.60 14.63
CA GLU A 119 16.34 -8.25 15.01
C GLU A 119 15.53 -7.16 14.29
N GLN A 120 15.25 -7.34 13.00
CA GLN A 120 14.38 -6.42 12.26
C GLN A 120 12.95 -6.43 12.79
N ALA A 121 12.43 -7.62 13.13
CA ALA A 121 11.11 -7.75 13.73
C ALA A 121 11.05 -7.05 15.11
N LYS A 122 11.99 -7.35 16.01
CA LYS A 122 12.12 -6.72 17.33
C LYS A 122 12.15 -5.19 17.23
N SER A 123 12.98 -4.63 16.35
CA SER A 123 13.05 -3.19 16.11
C SER A 123 11.71 -2.63 15.61
N THR A 124 11.06 -3.31 14.67
CA THR A 124 9.76 -2.88 14.10
C THR A 124 8.66 -2.90 15.16
N PHE A 125 8.54 -4.01 15.89
CA PHE A 125 7.51 -4.19 16.91
C PHE A 125 7.67 -3.18 18.05
N VAL A 126 8.86 -3.09 18.64
CA VAL A 126 9.10 -2.21 19.80
C VAL A 126 8.93 -0.74 19.43
N LYS A 127 9.42 -0.30 18.25
CA LYS A 127 9.42 1.13 17.89
C LYS A 127 8.12 1.59 17.24
N ARG A 128 7.37 0.71 16.58
CA ARG A 128 6.27 1.12 15.69
C ARG A 128 4.94 0.40 15.95
N TRP A 129 4.92 -0.87 16.33
CA TRP A 129 3.69 -1.68 16.26
C TRP A 129 3.11 -2.15 17.60
N LEU A 130 3.90 -2.20 18.68
CA LEU A 130 3.47 -2.69 20.00
C LEU A 130 2.63 -1.68 20.77
N LEU A 131 3.09 -0.43 20.85
CA LEU A 131 2.41 0.66 21.56
C LEU A 131 2.24 1.86 20.62
N PRO A 132 1.49 1.73 19.51
CA PRO A 132 1.33 2.85 18.57
C PRO A 132 0.59 4.04 19.21
N PHE A 133 -0.06 3.82 20.36
CA PHE A 133 -0.81 4.82 21.12
C PHE A 133 0.04 5.60 22.13
N THR A 134 1.27 5.17 22.46
CA THR A 134 2.13 5.91 23.40
C THR A 134 2.98 6.95 22.66
N ARG A 135 2.47 8.17 22.52
CA ARG A 135 3.32 9.33 22.19
C ARG A 135 4.07 9.76 23.45
N GLY A 136 5.41 9.71 23.42
CA GLY A 136 6.33 10.61 24.13
C GLY A 136 6.37 10.64 25.67
N ASP A 137 5.25 10.54 26.37
CA ASP A 137 5.13 11.04 27.74
C ASP A 137 4.86 9.96 28.81
N ALA A 138 4.88 8.68 28.44
CA ALA A 138 4.73 7.56 29.38
C ALA A 138 6.05 6.84 29.73
N ILE A 139 7.21 7.44 29.41
CA ILE A 139 8.53 6.95 29.82
C ILE A 139 9.23 8.05 30.65
N SER A 140 8.56 8.55 31.68
CA SER A 140 9.20 9.38 32.69
C SER A 140 8.64 9.04 34.08
N ASP A 141 8.93 7.83 34.55
CA ASP A 141 9.16 7.56 35.97
C ASP A 141 9.74 6.15 36.15
N SER A 142 11.02 6.03 35.81
CA SER A 142 11.82 4.83 36.04
C SER A 142 12.23 4.78 37.51
N ASN A 143 11.48 4.02 38.32
CA ASN A 143 12.01 3.30 39.49
C ASN A 143 11.03 2.25 40.08
N SER A 144 9.82 2.08 39.53
CA SER A 144 8.86 1.04 39.96
C SER A 144 8.05 0.39 38.83
N ALA A 145 8.37 0.66 37.57
CA ALA A 145 7.66 0.13 36.41
C ALA A 145 8.04 -1.34 36.13
N GLU A 146 7.05 -2.24 36.16
CA GLU A 146 7.24 -3.66 35.86
C GLU A 146 7.57 -3.85 34.37
N SER A 147 8.70 -4.51 34.08
CA SER A 147 9.10 -4.87 32.71
C SER A 147 8.33 -6.09 32.22
N ILE A 148 7.84 -6.08 30.98
CA ILE A 148 7.27 -7.28 30.36
C ILE A 148 8.39 -8.04 29.66
N GLN A 149 8.66 -9.26 30.12
CA GLN A 149 9.64 -10.16 29.51
C GLN A 149 8.95 -11.06 28.49
N LEU A 150 9.41 -11.04 27.24
CA LEU A 150 8.99 -11.95 26.17
C LEU A 150 10.15 -12.88 25.82
N VAL A 151 10.02 -14.14 26.22
CA VAL A 151 10.94 -15.22 25.86
C VAL A 151 10.48 -15.83 24.55
N VAL A 152 11.29 -15.66 23.51
CA VAL A 152 11.03 -16.17 22.16
C VAL A 152 11.87 -17.43 21.95
N GLN A 153 11.24 -18.56 21.64
CA GLN A 153 11.90 -19.84 21.44
C GLN A 153 11.70 -20.35 20.01
N ILE A 154 12.80 -20.52 19.29
CA ILE A 154 12.81 -21.13 17.95
C ILE A 154 13.47 -22.50 18.00
N ARG A 155 12.88 -23.51 17.34
CA ARG A 155 13.46 -24.87 17.32
C ARG A 155 14.50 -25.04 16.21
N LYS A 156 14.19 -24.61 14.99
CA LYS A 156 15.12 -24.67 13.84
C LYS A 156 16.02 -23.44 13.80
N HIS A 157 17.11 -23.55 13.05
CA HIS A 157 18.04 -22.42 12.85
C HIS A 157 17.37 -21.29 12.09
N CYS A 158 17.72 -20.06 12.43
CA CYS A 158 17.31 -18.92 11.64
C CYS A 158 17.88 -19.04 10.22
N PRO A 159 17.08 -18.71 9.18
CA PRO A 159 17.53 -18.71 7.81
C PRO A 159 18.69 -17.72 7.58
N GLU A 160 19.65 -18.10 6.74
CA GLU A 160 20.66 -17.19 6.24
C GLU A 160 20.04 -16.08 5.37
N LYS A 161 20.78 -14.99 5.13
CA LYS A 161 20.31 -13.88 4.27
C LYS A 161 19.98 -14.30 2.83
N SER A 162 20.58 -15.38 2.36
CA SER A 162 20.34 -15.98 1.05
C SER A 162 19.06 -16.81 0.98
N GLN A 163 18.49 -17.19 2.13
CA GLN A 163 17.33 -18.07 2.24
C GLN A 163 16.05 -17.25 2.38
N PHE A 164 15.08 -17.54 1.53
CA PHE A 164 13.80 -16.82 1.44
C PHE A 164 12.64 -17.68 1.96
N PRO A 165 11.52 -17.05 2.40
CA PRO A 165 10.30 -17.80 2.69
C PRO A 165 9.83 -18.55 1.46
N THR A 166 9.12 -19.66 1.68
CA THR A 166 8.64 -20.56 0.62
C THR A 166 7.20 -21.00 0.92
N SER A 167 6.52 -21.65 -0.03
CA SER A 167 5.14 -22.10 0.19
C SER A 167 4.99 -23.21 1.25
N LYS A 168 6.07 -23.92 1.61
CA LYS A 168 6.06 -24.90 2.71
C LYS A 168 6.66 -24.40 4.03
N MET A 169 6.91 -23.09 4.16
CA MET A 169 7.44 -22.54 5.41
C MET A 169 6.51 -22.86 6.60
N ASN A 170 7.06 -23.15 7.78
CA ASN A 170 6.24 -23.41 8.95
C ASN A 170 5.89 -22.10 9.67
N GLU A 171 4.60 -21.75 9.66
CA GLU A 171 4.04 -20.54 10.28
C GLU A 171 3.29 -20.82 11.60
N GLU A 172 3.32 -22.07 12.10
CA GLU A 172 2.71 -22.46 13.37
C GLU A 172 3.48 -21.85 14.55
N TYR A 173 2.73 -21.36 15.54
CA TYR A 173 3.31 -20.88 16.80
C TYR A 173 2.39 -21.17 18.00
N ARG A 174 2.98 -21.11 19.19
CA ARG A 174 2.30 -21.13 20.50
C ARG A 174 2.67 -19.89 21.28
N LEU A 175 1.67 -19.17 21.78
CA LEU A 175 1.86 -17.96 22.57
C LEU A 175 1.14 -18.11 23.91
N ASN A 176 1.87 -17.94 25.00
CA ASN A 176 1.33 -17.95 26.36
C ASN A 176 1.61 -16.59 27.02
N VAL A 177 0.54 -15.87 27.33
CA VAL A 177 0.55 -14.59 28.07
C VAL A 177 -0.15 -14.84 29.41
N PRO A 178 0.59 -15.25 30.46
CA PRO A 178 -0.02 -15.54 31.78
C PRO A 178 -0.49 -14.25 32.46
N PHE A 179 -1.10 -14.30 33.65
CA PHE A 179 -1.36 -13.08 34.45
C PHE A 179 -0.09 -12.54 35.13
N ALA A 180 0.79 -13.43 35.59
CA ALA A 180 2.07 -13.08 36.20
C ALA A 180 3.22 -13.90 35.58
N GLY A 181 4.43 -13.36 35.59
CA GLY A 181 5.63 -13.98 35.03
C GLY A 181 5.83 -13.73 33.53
N ASP A 182 6.75 -14.48 32.93
CA ASP A 182 7.21 -14.23 31.55
C ASP A 182 6.17 -14.62 30.51
N VAL A 183 6.12 -13.85 29.42
CA VAL A 183 5.41 -14.22 28.20
C VAL A 183 6.30 -15.16 27.39
N VAL A 184 5.73 -16.23 26.86
CA VAL A 184 6.48 -17.23 26.07
C VAL A 184 5.87 -17.35 24.68
N LEU A 185 6.70 -17.16 23.64
CA LEU A 185 6.36 -17.38 22.25
C LEU A 185 7.26 -18.47 21.67
N GLU A 186 6.67 -19.55 21.18
CA GLU A 186 7.40 -20.69 20.63
C GLU A 186 6.97 -20.99 19.20
N ALA A 187 7.93 -21.29 18.31
CA ALA A 187 7.66 -21.80 16.98
C ALA A 187 8.77 -22.72 16.48
N ASP A 188 8.46 -23.56 15.51
CA ASP A 188 9.46 -24.41 14.86
C ASP A 188 10.42 -23.59 14.00
N GLU A 189 9.90 -22.60 13.26
CA GLU A 189 10.65 -21.73 12.36
C GLU A 189 10.41 -20.26 12.67
N ILE A 190 11.31 -19.39 12.18
CA ILE A 190 11.25 -17.94 12.41
C ILE A 190 9.96 -17.32 11.88
N TRP A 191 9.34 -17.94 10.86
CA TRP A 191 8.12 -17.45 10.26
C TRP A 191 6.95 -17.50 11.25
N GLY A 192 6.81 -18.60 12.01
CA GLY A 192 5.83 -18.68 13.11
C GLY A 192 6.07 -17.64 14.20
N ILE A 193 7.34 -17.34 14.53
CA ILE A 193 7.68 -16.25 15.46
C ILE A 193 7.16 -14.90 14.95
N LEU A 194 7.34 -14.58 13.66
CA LEU A 194 6.82 -13.33 13.09
C LEU A 194 5.29 -13.22 13.23
N ARG A 195 4.56 -14.34 13.04
CA ARG A 195 3.09 -14.37 13.19
C ARG A 195 2.68 -14.20 14.65
N GLY A 196 3.38 -14.86 15.56
CA GLY A 196 3.13 -14.77 16.99
C GLY A 196 3.47 -13.40 17.59
N LEU A 197 4.49 -12.72 17.07
CA LEU A 197 4.79 -11.34 17.45
C LEU A 197 3.67 -10.38 17.04
N GLU A 198 3.10 -10.56 15.84
CA GLU A 198 1.92 -9.78 15.42
C GLU A 198 0.74 -10.03 16.35
N THR A 199 0.42 -11.29 16.64
CA THR A 199 -0.65 -11.63 17.59
C THR A 199 -0.39 -11.07 18.99
N PHE A 200 0.84 -11.16 19.50
CA PHE A 200 1.21 -10.59 20.80
C PHE A 200 0.97 -9.07 20.83
N SER A 201 1.32 -8.36 19.76
CA SER A 201 1.08 -6.91 19.65
C SER A 201 -0.40 -6.54 19.65
N GLN A 202 -1.27 -7.46 19.25
CA GLN A 202 -2.72 -7.23 19.19
C GLN A 202 -3.38 -7.37 20.57
N LEU A 203 -2.76 -8.08 21.50
CA LEU A 203 -3.25 -8.26 22.87
C LEU A 203 -3.06 -7.03 23.76
N PHE A 204 -2.34 -6.01 23.29
CA PHE A 204 -2.28 -4.69 23.92
C PHE A 204 -3.47 -3.84 23.48
N PHE A 205 -4.14 -3.24 24.46
CA PHE A 205 -5.28 -2.34 24.26
C PHE A 205 -5.37 -1.29 25.36
N GLN A 206 -6.20 -0.28 25.18
CA GLN A 206 -6.44 0.78 26.15
C GLN A 206 -7.87 0.69 26.68
N GLN A 207 -8.04 0.80 27.99
CA GLN A 207 -9.33 0.84 28.65
C GLN A 207 -9.29 1.87 29.78
N ASN A 208 -10.24 2.79 29.82
CA ASN A 208 -10.34 3.85 30.84
C ASN A 208 -9.02 4.64 31.04
N GLY A 209 -8.30 4.92 29.96
CA GLY A 209 -7.01 5.64 30.01
C GLY A 209 -5.81 4.79 30.47
N GLN A 210 -6.00 3.49 30.73
CA GLN A 210 -4.92 2.57 31.12
C GLN A 210 -4.58 1.61 29.98
N TYR A 211 -3.30 1.35 29.78
CA TYR A 211 -2.85 0.28 28.90
C TYR A 211 -2.93 -1.07 29.60
N LEU A 212 -3.57 -2.02 28.93
CA LEU A 212 -3.75 -3.38 29.39
C LEU A 212 -3.15 -4.36 28.38
N LEU A 213 -2.62 -5.46 28.90
CA LEU A 213 -2.22 -6.63 28.12
C LEU A 213 -3.17 -7.77 28.46
N ARG A 214 -3.90 -8.24 27.45
CA ARG A 214 -4.84 -9.34 27.58
C ARG A 214 -4.11 -10.66 27.81
N THR A 215 -4.50 -11.39 28.84
CA THR A 215 -3.93 -12.72 29.10
C THR A 215 -4.56 -13.75 28.17
N ALA A 216 -3.75 -14.65 27.63
CA ALA A 216 -4.20 -15.62 26.63
C ALA A 216 -3.25 -16.80 26.49
N THR A 217 -3.82 -17.96 26.18
CA THR A 217 -3.10 -19.13 25.65
C THR A 217 -3.56 -19.37 24.21
N ILE A 218 -2.63 -19.29 23.27
CA ILE A 218 -2.90 -19.34 21.83
C ILE A 218 -2.04 -20.44 21.19
N HIS A 219 -2.67 -21.22 20.32
CA HIS A 219 -2.00 -22.15 19.40
C HIS A 219 -2.57 -21.93 18.02
N ASP A 220 -1.72 -21.53 17.07
CA ASP A 220 -2.20 -20.94 15.82
C ASP A 220 -1.32 -21.32 14.62
N TRP A 221 -1.96 -21.44 13.46
CA TRP A 221 -1.37 -21.79 12.17
C TRP A 221 -2.34 -21.36 11.04
N PRO A 222 -1.86 -21.17 9.79
CA PRO A 222 -2.74 -20.80 8.69
C PRO A 222 -3.55 -21.99 8.14
N GLU A 223 -4.80 -21.76 7.76
CA GLU A 223 -5.64 -22.72 7.02
C GLU A 223 -5.12 -22.98 5.59
N TYR A 224 -4.54 -21.94 4.95
CA TYR A 224 -3.98 -22.03 3.61
C TYR A 224 -2.49 -21.58 3.56
N PRO A 225 -1.63 -22.31 2.83
CA PRO A 225 -0.22 -21.95 2.72
C PRO A 225 0.04 -20.72 1.85
N VAL A 226 -0.84 -20.38 0.90
CA VAL A 226 -0.69 -19.19 0.04
C VAL A 226 -1.76 -18.16 0.36
N ARG A 227 -1.35 -17.00 0.87
CA ARG A 227 -2.25 -15.91 1.28
C ARG A 227 -1.67 -14.61 0.79
N GLY A 228 -2.21 -14.08 -0.31
CA GLY A 228 -1.53 -13.00 -1.01
C GLY A 228 -2.36 -11.82 -1.42
N ILE A 229 -1.62 -10.81 -1.90
CA ILE A 229 -2.15 -9.63 -2.59
C ILE A 229 -1.45 -9.53 -3.93
N LEU A 230 -2.23 -9.32 -4.99
CA LEU A 230 -1.72 -8.85 -6.27
C LEU A 230 -1.67 -7.34 -6.25
N ILE A 231 -0.49 -6.79 -6.55
CA ILE A 231 -0.29 -5.36 -6.77
C ILE A 231 0.19 -5.16 -8.21
N ASP A 232 -0.58 -4.39 -8.96
CA ASP A 232 -0.26 -3.96 -10.32
C ASP A 232 0.53 -2.65 -10.29
N THR A 233 1.74 -2.70 -10.83
CA THR A 233 2.62 -1.52 -10.93
C THR A 233 2.88 -1.09 -12.37
N SER A 234 2.17 -1.67 -13.32
CA SER A 234 2.27 -1.32 -14.73
C SER A 234 1.25 -0.25 -15.12
N ARG A 235 -0.03 -0.47 -14.78
CA ARG A 235 -1.11 0.45 -15.14
C ARG A 235 -0.86 1.82 -14.50
N HIS A 236 -0.38 1.82 -13.26
CA HIS A 236 0.24 2.98 -12.62
C HIS A 236 1.49 2.57 -11.84
N TYR A 237 2.54 3.39 -11.90
CA TYR A 237 3.76 3.16 -11.13
C TYR A 237 3.56 3.41 -9.63
N LEU A 238 3.97 2.46 -8.79
CA LEU A 238 4.02 2.64 -7.33
C LEU A 238 5.45 2.88 -6.85
N LYS A 239 5.65 3.95 -6.10
CA LYS A 239 6.97 4.25 -5.49
C LYS A 239 7.36 3.16 -4.50
N LYS A 240 8.66 2.86 -4.40
CA LYS A 240 9.24 1.90 -3.44
C LYS A 240 8.62 1.99 -2.05
N ASN A 241 8.57 3.17 -1.45
CA ASN A 241 8.07 3.35 -0.07
C ASN A 241 6.62 2.91 0.10
N LEU A 242 5.78 3.06 -0.93
CA LEU A 242 4.39 2.59 -0.87
C LEU A 242 4.32 1.06 -0.96
N LEU A 243 5.15 0.43 -1.80
CA LEU A 243 5.27 -1.04 -1.82
C LEU A 243 5.75 -1.58 -0.47
N LEU A 244 6.74 -0.94 0.17
CA LEU A 244 7.18 -1.33 1.51
C LEU A 244 6.04 -1.22 2.54
N ARG A 245 5.21 -0.17 2.44
CA ARG A 245 4.04 0.01 3.32
C ARG A 245 2.96 -1.05 3.08
N GLN A 246 2.74 -1.48 1.84
CA GLN A 246 1.86 -2.61 1.54
C GLN A 246 2.40 -3.91 2.14
N ILE A 247 3.72 -4.16 2.08
CA ILE A 247 4.35 -5.33 2.71
C ILE A 247 4.19 -5.28 4.24
N ASP A 248 4.29 -4.10 4.86
CA ASP A 248 3.98 -3.93 6.29
C ASP A 248 2.53 -4.29 6.61
N LEU A 249 1.56 -3.77 5.84
CA LEU A 249 0.14 -4.08 6.01
C LEU A 249 -0.16 -5.57 5.79
N MET A 250 0.48 -6.22 4.83
CA MET A 250 0.42 -7.66 4.63
C MET A 250 0.90 -8.43 5.87
N ALA A 251 2.03 -8.02 6.47
CA ALA A 251 2.57 -8.66 7.67
C ALA A 251 1.64 -8.49 8.88
N MET A 252 1.04 -7.32 9.07
CA MET A 252 0.03 -7.09 10.12
C MET A 252 -1.21 -7.98 9.95
N ASN A 253 -1.51 -8.38 8.73
CA ASN A 253 -2.64 -9.24 8.37
C ASN A 253 -2.22 -10.71 8.16
N LYS A 254 -0.99 -11.10 8.52
CA LYS A 254 -0.45 -12.46 8.34
C LYS A 254 -0.53 -13.00 6.90
N MET A 255 -0.59 -12.10 5.91
CA MET A 255 -0.41 -12.46 4.50
C MET A 255 1.07 -12.73 4.23
N ASN A 256 1.35 -13.64 3.30
CA ASN A 256 2.70 -14.15 3.07
C ASN A 256 3.15 -14.13 1.61
N THR A 257 2.32 -13.64 0.68
CA THR A 257 2.63 -13.68 -0.75
C THR A 257 2.29 -12.36 -1.42
N LEU A 258 3.30 -11.63 -1.90
CA LEU A 258 3.12 -10.51 -2.80
C LEU A 258 3.18 -11.07 -4.23
N HIS A 259 2.03 -11.12 -4.89
CA HIS A 259 1.96 -11.35 -6.33
C HIS A 259 2.22 -10.00 -7.00
N TRP A 260 3.42 -9.82 -7.52
CA TRP A 260 3.80 -8.56 -8.13
C TRP A 260 3.57 -8.59 -9.63
N HIS A 261 2.42 -8.05 -10.05
CA HIS A 261 2.11 -7.77 -11.45
C HIS A 261 2.92 -6.54 -11.90
N ILE A 262 4.16 -6.80 -12.30
CA ILE A 262 5.19 -5.75 -12.41
C ILE A 262 5.16 -5.03 -13.77
N VAL A 263 4.67 -5.70 -14.82
CA VAL A 263 4.63 -5.18 -16.21
C VAL A 263 3.31 -5.58 -16.87
N ASP A 264 2.81 -4.73 -17.77
CA ASP A 264 1.59 -4.93 -18.58
C ASP A 264 1.71 -4.02 -19.83
N MET A 265 0.62 -3.80 -20.55
CA MET A 265 0.50 -3.00 -21.76
C MET A 265 0.94 -1.55 -21.56
N GLU A 266 0.55 -0.92 -20.46
CA GLU A 266 0.72 0.52 -20.20
C GLU A 266 2.18 0.86 -19.90
N SER A 267 2.88 0.06 -19.10
CA SER A 267 4.28 0.32 -18.81
C SER A 267 5.15 -0.90 -18.46
N PHE A 268 6.46 -0.74 -18.69
CA PHE A 268 7.49 -1.72 -18.34
C PHE A 268 8.48 -1.12 -17.34
N PRO A 269 8.14 -1.04 -16.03
CA PRO A 269 9.01 -0.42 -15.03
C PRO A 269 10.18 -1.31 -14.60
N TYR A 270 10.14 -2.63 -14.82
CA TYR A 270 11.25 -3.54 -14.48
C TYR A 270 12.52 -3.24 -15.30
N VAL A 271 13.63 -2.92 -14.64
CA VAL A 271 14.91 -2.69 -15.34
C VAL A 271 15.68 -3.98 -15.49
N SER A 272 15.59 -4.57 -16.69
CA SER A 272 16.45 -5.70 -17.07
C SER A 272 17.90 -5.26 -17.29
N ARG A 273 18.86 -6.04 -16.79
CA ARG A 273 20.30 -5.80 -17.02
C ARG A 273 20.70 -6.25 -18.43
N LEU A 274 20.14 -7.37 -18.89
CA LEU A 274 20.38 -7.93 -20.21
C LEU A 274 19.64 -7.14 -21.30
N PHE A 275 18.44 -6.64 -21.00
CA PHE A 275 17.58 -5.96 -21.97
C PHE A 275 17.14 -4.56 -21.52
N PRO A 276 18.09 -3.61 -21.32
CA PRO A 276 17.78 -2.27 -20.80
C PRO A 276 16.88 -1.44 -21.72
N ASN A 277 16.81 -1.79 -23.01
CA ASN A 277 15.94 -1.13 -23.98
C ASN A 277 14.45 -1.35 -23.70
N ILE A 278 14.06 -2.40 -22.97
CA ILE A 278 12.64 -2.68 -22.70
C ILE A 278 12.09 -1.61 -21.78
N SER A 279 12.65 -1.41 -20.58
CA SER A 279 12.23 -0.30 -19.71
C SER A 279 12.58 1.06 -20.30
N GLY A 280 13.70 1.18 -21.03
CA GLY A 280 14.10 2.41 -21.70
C GLY A 280 13.07 2.93 -22.72
N LYS A 281 12.23 2.05 -23.28
CA LYS A 281 11.14 2.41 -24.20
C LYS A 281 9.74 2.14 -23.64
N GLY A 282 9.62 1.31 -22.61
CA GLY A 282 8.37 0.79 -22.07
C GLY A 282 7.94 1.44 -20.76
N ALA A 283 8.85 2.00 -19.96
CA ALA A 283 8.47 2.72 -18.74
C ALA A 283 7.77 4.05 -19.06
N PHE A 284 6.91 4.54 -18.17
CA PHE A 284 6.25 5.85 -18.32
C PHE A 284 7.26 6.99 -18.46
N THR A 285 8.30 6.99 -17.63
CA THR A 285 9.45 7.90 -17.71
C THR A 285 10.70 7.18 -17.21
N PRO A 286 11.92 7.71 -17.45
CA PRO A 286 13.14 7.17 -16.86
C PRO A 286 13.17 7.14 -15.32
N ARG A 287 12.23 7.83 -14.64
CA ARG A 287 12.10 7.84 -13.18
C ARG A 287 11.06 6.85 -12.65
N HIS A 288 10.17 6.33 -13.50
CA HIS A 288 9.13 5.37 -13.13
C HIS A 288 9.61 3.95 -13.42
N VAL A 289 10.67 3.56 -12.73
CA VAL A 289 11.35 2.28 -12.93
C VAL A 289 11.73 1.63 -11.59
N TYR A 290 11.88 0.31 -11.61
CA TYR A 290 12.44 -0.49 -10.52
C TYR A 290 13.83 -0.96 -10.94
N THR A 291 14.85 -0.23 -10.49
CA THR A 291 16.26 -0.60 -10.70
C THR A 291 16.60 -1.87 -9.92
N PRO A 292 17.69 -2.59 -10.28
CA PRO A 292 18.11 -3.77 -9.53
C PRO A 292 18.31 -3.52 -8.03
N GLU A 293 18.81 -2.34 -7.66
CA GLU A 293 19.03 -1.93 -6.26
C GLU A 293 17.68 -1.80 -5.52
N VAL A 294 16.71 -1.10 -6.12
CA VAL A 294 15.36 -0.95 -5.56
C VAL A 294 14.66 -2.30 -5.44
N LEU A 295 14.81 -3.19 -6.43
CA LEU A 295 14.27 -4.54 -6.38
C LEU A 295 14.87 -5.33 -5.21
N GLN A 296 16.19 -5.32 -5.03
CA GLN A 296 16.83 -6.01 -3.91
C GLN A 296 16.39 -5.47 -2.55
N GLU A 297 16.19 -4.15 -2.43
CA GLU A 297 15.64 -3.55 -1.21
C GLU A 297 14.23 -4.07 -0.90
N ILE A 298 13.33 -4.09 -1.90
CA ILE A 298 11.94 -4.57 -1.74
C ILE A 298 11.93 -6.07 -1.40
N LEU A 299 12.71 -6.89 -2.10
CA LEU A 299 12.80 -8.33 -1.85
C LEU A 299 13.35 -8.64 -0.46
N SER A 300 14.39 -7.92 -0.02
CA SER A 300 14.94 -8.06 1.34
C SER A 300 13.93 -7.64 2.40
N TYR A 301 13.19 -6.55 2.15
CA TYR A 301 12.17 -6.04 3.07
C TYR A 301 10.99 -7.02 3.23
N ALA A 302 10.56 -7.65 2.14
CA ALA A 302 9.57 -8.72 2.16
C ALA A 302 10.07 -9.96 2.91
N ARG A 303 11.32 -10.38 2.66
CA ARG A 303 11.95 -11.55 3.31
C ARG A 303 11.92 -11.43 4.83
N VAL A 304 12.35 -10.30 5.39
CA VAL A 304 12.40 -10.14 6.87
C VAL A 304 11.03 -10.03 7.52
N ARG A 305 9.94 -10.03 6.73
CA ARG A 305 8.55 -10.12 7.18
C ARG A 305 7.91 -11.48 6.88
N GLY A 306 8.68 -12.42 6.35
CA GLY A 306 8.19 -13.72 5.92
C GLY A 306 7.18 -13.59 4.77
N ILE A 307 7.39 -12.63 3.87
CA ILE A 307 6.58 -12.41 2.67
C ILE A 307 7.39 -12.83 1.45
N ARG A 308 6.80 -13.74 0.69
CA ARG A 308 7.25 -14.20 -0.62
C ARG A 308 6.92 -13.16 -1.67
N VAL A 309 7.75 -13.06 -2.71
CA VAL A 309 7.48 -12.17 -3.85
C VAL A 309 7.46 -13.02 -5.11
N ILE A 310 6.26 -13.25 -5.64
CA ILE A 310 6.03 -13.97 -6.89
C ILE A 310 5.93 -12.91 -7.99
N PRO A 311 6.91 -12.81 -8.90
CA PRO A 311 6.80 -11.89 -10.03
C PRO A 311 5.83 -12.45 -11.07
N GLU A 312 5.12 -11.54 -11.72
CA GLU A 312 4.38 -11.83 -12.94
C GLU A 312 4.96 -11.06 -14.13
N PHE A 313 5.29 -11.81 -15.17
CA PHE A 313 5.63 -11.29 -16.49
C PHE A 313 4.65 -11.90 -17.49
N ASP A 314 3.52 -11.23 -17.64
CA ASP A 314 2.39 -11.75 -18.41
C ASP A 314 2.70 -11.81 -19.91
N THR A 315 2.41 -12.98 -20.49
CA THR A 315 2.55 -13.29 -21.92
C THR A 315 1.50 -14.35 -22.32
N PRO A 316 0.98 -14.35 -23.56
CA PRO A 316 1.33 -13.48 -24.68
C PRO A 316 0.45 -12.21 -24.82
N GLY A 317 -0.58 -12.07 -23.97
CA GLY A 317 -1.38 -10.84 -23.84
C GLY A 317 -0.62 -9.75 -23.08
N HIS A 318 -1.20 -8.54 -22.99
CA HIS A 318 -0.68 -7.48 -22.09
C HIS A 318 0.75 -6.99 -22.39
N MET A 319 1.20 -6.99 -23.65
CA MET A 319 2.63 -6.78 -23.96
C MET A 319 3.02 -5.48 -24.68
N GLN A 320 2.14 -4.48 -24.82
CA GLN A 320 2.49 -3.30 -25.64
C GLN A 320 3.72 -2.53 -25.13
N SER A 321 3.94 -2.45 -23.81
CA SER A 321 5.11 -1.82 -23.20
C SER A 321 6.42 -2.56 -23.51
N TRP A 322 6.35 -3.82 -23.96
CA TRP A 322 7.51 -4.66 -24.27
C TRP A 322 8.20 -4.29 -25.59
N ARG A 323 7.74 -3.23 -26.28
CA ARG A 323 8.25 -2.71 -27.56
C ARG A 323 9.77 -2.48 -27.67
N GLY A 324 10.50 -2.51 -26.56
CA GLY A 324 11.97 -2.49 -26.54
C GLY A 324 12.66 -3.86 -26.62
N SER A 325 11.91 -4.97 -26.65
CA SER A 325 12.42 -6.36 -26.67
C SER A 325 13.09 -6.73 -28.00
N GLY A 326 12.67 -6.10 -29.10
CA GLY A 326 13.15 -6.42 -30.45
C GLY A 326 12.50 -7.67 -31.08
N VAL A 327 11.54 -8.30 -30.40
CA VAL A 327 10.87 -9.54 -30.84
C VAL A 327 9.34 -9.43 -30.88
N MET A 328 8.82 -8.20 -30.95
CA MET A 328 7.37 -7.95 -31.07
C MET A 328 6.85 -8.31 -32.46
N ALA A 329 5.61 -8.80 -32.53
CA ALA A 329 4.91 -9.02 -33.78
C ALA A 329 4.42 -7.69 -34.38
N SER A 330 4.40 -7.61 -35.72
CA SER A 330 3.69 -6.53 -36.41
C SER A 330 2.17 -6.80 -36.38
N CYS A 331 1.41 -5.92 -35.76
CA CYS A 331 -0.05 -6.03 -35.64
C CYS A 331 -0.77 -5.08 -36.63
N HIS A 332 -1.94 -5.49 -37.15
CA HIS A 332 -2.73 -4.68 -38.08
C HIS A 332 -4.23 -4.82 -37.80
N ASP A 333 -4.99 -3.75 -37.98
CA ASP A 333 -6.45 -3.86 -37.96
C ASP A 333 -6.97 -4.65 -39.17
N ASP A 334 -8.28 -4.91 -39.20
CA ASP A 334 -8.93 -5.69 -40.25
C ASP A 334 -8.88 -5.02 -41.64
N PHE A 335 -8.54 -3.72 -41.68
CA PHE A 335 -8.35 -2.95 -42.91
C PHE A 335 -6.87 -2.86 -43.33
N GLY A 336 -5.97 -3.52 -42.59
CA GLY A 336 -4.53 -3.53 -42.87
C GLY A 336 -3.77 -2.30 -42.38
N LYS A 337 -4.38 -1.45 -41.54
CA LYS A 337 -3.68 -0.33 -40.91
C LYS A 337 -2.79 -0.85 -39.79
N ALA A 338 -1.54 -0.40 -39.76
CA ALA A 338 -0.60 -0.76 -38.71
C ALA A 338 -1.11 -0.31 -37.32
N LEU A 339 -1.06 -1.23 -36.37
CA LEU A 339 -1.36 -1.00 -34.96
C LEU A 339 -0.05 -1.02 -34.15
N PRO A 340 -0.01 -0.37 -32.98
CA PRO A 340 1.10 -0.55 -32.05
C PRO A 340 1.29 -2.05 -31.73
N PRO A 341 2.53 -2.56 -31.72
CA PRO A 341 2.79 -3.96 -31.36
C PRO A 341 2.28 -4.27 -29.95
N SER A 342 1.49 -5.33 -29.81
CA SER A 342 0.86 -5.70 -28.53
C SER A 342 1.17 -7.13 -28.07
N MET A 343 1.88 -7.92 -28.88
CA MET A 343 2.23 -9.31 -28.59
C MET A 343 3.63 -9.64 -29.15
N LEU A 344 4.33 -10.63 -28.57
CA LEU A 344 5.54 -11.18 -29.18
C LEU A 344 5.22 -11.92 -30.49
N ASP A 345 6.22 -12.10 -31.36
CA ASP A 345 6.09 -12.91 -32.58
C ASP A 345 6.34 -14.40 -32.27
N PRO A 346 5.31 -15.27 -32.18
CA PRO A 346 5.49 -16.69 -31.90
C PRO A 346 6.08 -17.47 -33.09
N SER A 347 6.19 -16.85 -34.27
CA SER A 347 6.74 -17.51 -35.46
C SER A 347 8.27 -17.46 -35.54
N GLU A 348 8.92 -16.69 -34.66
CA GLU A 348 10.36 -16.46 -34.68
C GLU A 348 11.10 -17.15 -33.55
N GLU A 349 12.25 -17.75 -33.86
CA GLU A 349 13.08 -18.41 -32.86
C GLU A 349 13.78 -17.40 -31.93
N SER A 350 14.05 -16.18 -32.42
CA SER A 350 14.61 -15.11 -31.60
C SER A 350 13.71 -14.74 -30.41
N THR A 351 12.38 -14.88 -30.54
CA THR A 351 11.42 -14.69 -29.44
C THR A 351 11.71 -15.66 -28.29
N TYR A 352 11.95 -16.94 -28.60
CA TYR A 352 12.19 -17.96 -27.60
C TYR A 352 13.60 -17.87 -26.98
N VAL A 353 14.59 -17.44 -27.77
CA VAL A 353 15.93 -17.11 -27.23
C VAL A 353 15.83 -15.92 -26.27
N PHE A 354 15.11 -14.86 -26.65
CA PHE A 354 14.86 -13.72 -25.79
C PHE A 354 14.17 -14.13 -24.48
N LEU A 355 13.05 -14.85 -24.56
CA LEU A 355 12.29 -15.31 -23.39
C LEU A 355 13.17 -16.15 -22.45
N LYS A 356 14.01 -17.03 -22.99
CA LYS A 356 14.91 -17.85 -22.19
C LYS A 356 15.91 -17.01 -21.39
N GLU A 357 16.61 -16.09 -22.05
CA GLU A 357 17.60 -15.24 -21.37
C GLU A 357 16.94 -14.25 -20.40
N PHE A 358 15.78 -13.70 -20.78
CA PHE A 358 15.02 -12.79 -19.94
C PHE A 358 14.50 -13.49 -18.67
N LEU A 359 13.84 -14.65 -18.82
CA LEU A 359 13.30 -15.39 -17.67
C LEU A 359 14.40 -15.97 -16.77
N ARG A 360 15.59 -16.28 -17.32
CA ARG A 360 16.76 -16.62 -16.50
C ARG A 360 17.12 -15.46 -15.57
N GLU A 361 17.21 -14.24 -16.08
CA GLU A 361 17.48 -13.04 -15.27
C GLU A 361 16.37 -12.79 -14.22
N VAL A 362 15.11 -12.94 -14.63
CA VAL A 362 13.95 -12.80 -13.72
C VAL A 362 14.08 -13.78 -12.56
N MET A 363 14.31 -15.06 -12.84
CA MET A 363 14.49 -16.06 -11.79
C MET A 363 15.76 -15.82 -10.97
N ASP A 364 16.82 -15.24 -11.54
CA ASP A 364 18.04 -14.86 -10.80
C ASP A 364 17.75 -13.70 -9.84
N THR A 365 16.81 -12.83 -10.18
CA THR A 365 16.39 -11.70 -9.34
C THR A 365 15.40 -12.12 -8.26
N PHE A 366 14.33 -12.80 -8.66
CA PHE A 366 13.25 -13.25 -7.77
C PHE A 366 13.50 -14.69 -7.32
N LYS A 367 13.62 -14.89 -6.00
CA LYS A 367 14.05 -16.15 -5.40
C LYS A 367 12.91 -17.11 -5.07
N ASP A 368 11.66 -16.74 -5.33
CA ASP A 368 10.53 -17.63 -5.09
C ASP A 368 10.56 -18.84 -6.04
N ASN A 369 10.00 -19.95 -5.58
CA ASN A 369 9.90 -21.17 -6.39
C ASN A 369 8.75 -21.08 -7.41
N TYR A 370 7.88 -20.08 -7.30
CA TYR A 370 6.79 -19.83 -8.22
C TYR A 370 7.11 -18.64 -9.13
N LEU A 371 6.70 -18.78 -10.40
CA LEU A 371 6.79 -17.74 -11.42
C LEU A 371 5.44 -17.63 -12.11
N HIS A 372 4.81 -16.46 -12.05
CA HIS A 372 3.56 -16.21 -12.76
C HIS A 372 3.87 -15.76 -14.19
N LEU A 373 3.27 -16.44 -15.16
CA LEU A 373 3.50 -16.22 -16.59
C LEU A 373 2.28 -15.61 -17.29
N GLY A 374 1.24 -15.30 -16.51
CA GLY A 374 0.01 -14.68 -16.95
C GLY A 374 -0.79 -15.60 -17.87
N GLY A 375 -1.01 -15.16 -19.10
CA GLY A 375 -1.73 -15.90 -20.14
C GLY A 375 -3.24 -15.67 -20.13
N ASP A 376 -3.69 -14.61 -19.48
CA ASP A 376 -5.07 -14.14 -19.52
C ASP A 376 -5.36 -13.35 -20.79
N GLU A 377 -6.63 -13.31 -21.17
CA GLU A 377 -7.19 -12.31 -22.09
C GLU A 377 -6.54 -12.19 -23.50
N ALA A 378 -5.64 -13.12 -23.87
CA ALA A 378 -4.90 -13.08 -25.13
C ALA A 378 -5.81 -13.02 -26.35
N SER A 379 -6.99 -13.64 -26.26
CA SER A 379 -8.01 -13.65 -27.32
C SER A 379 -8.41 -12.25 -27.82
N PHE A 380 -8.34 -11.19 -27.00
CA PHE A 380 -8.63 -9.82 -27.42
C PHE A 380 -7.64 -9.29 -28.46
N TRP A 381 -6.39 -9.77 -28.44
CA TRP A 381 -5.30 -9.24 -29.24
C TRP A 381 -4.89 -10.16 -30.38
N THR A 382 -5.04 -11.47 -30.19
CA THR A 382 -4.52 -12.46 -31.14
C THR A 382 -5.11 -12.32 -32.54
N SER A 383 -6.38 -11.94 -32.70
CA SER A 383 -6.99 -11.75 -34.03
C SER A 383 -6.32 -10.61 -34.82
N GLN A 384 -6.23 -9.42 -34.22
CA GLN A 384 -5.65 -8.24 -34.86
C GLN A 384 -4.13 -8.32 -34.96
N CYS A 385 -3.45 -8.94 -33.99
CA CYS A 385 -2.00 -9.03 -34.03
C CYS A 385 -1.53 -10.25 -34.83
N TRP A 386 -1.77 -11.47 -34.34
CA TRP A 386 -1.30 -12.69 -35.00
C TRP A 386 -2.12 -13.05 -36.23
N GLY A 387 -3.44 -12.94 -36.14
CA GLY A 387 -4.37 -13.27 -37.21
C GLY A 387 -4.20 -12.42 -38.45
N ASN A 388 -3.92 -11.12 -38.33
CA ASN A 388 -3.70 -10.24 -39.48
C ASN A 388 -2.24 -10.20 -39.98
N ASN A 389 -1.31 -10.87 -39.29
CA ASN A 389 0.09 -10.90 -39.70
C ASN A 389 0.38 -11.97 -40.76
N ALA A 390 0.74 -11.53 -41.97
CA ALA A 390 0.99 -12.41 -43.12
C ALA A 390 2.14 -13.42 -42.92
N LYS A 391 3.14 -13.06 -42.12
CA LYS A 391 4.28 -13.94 -41.80
C LYS A 391 3.86 -15.03 -40.83
N ILE A 392 3.11 -14.67 -39.79
CA ILE A 392 2.55 -15.63 -38.82
C ILE A 392 1.58 -16.59 -39.52
N LYS A 393 0.70 -16.09 -40.40
CA LYS A 393 -0.18 -16.93 -41.24
C LYS A 393 0.61 -17.97 -42.06
N LYS A 394 1.73 -17.58 -42.69
CA LYS A 394 2.61 -18.52 -43.41
C LYS A 394 3.26 -19.54 -42.47
N PHE A 395 3.66 -19.11 -41.27
CA PHE A 395 4.21 -20.01 -40.26
C PHE A 395 3.19 -21.04 -39.78
N MET A 396 1.94 -20.62 -39.51
CA MET A 396 0.85 -21.50 -39.13
C MET A 396 0.62 -22.59 -40.18
N LEU A 397 0.57 -22.23 -41.47
CA LEU A 397 0.49 -23.20 -42.58
C LEU A 397 1.67 -24.18 -42.59
N LYS A 398 2.89 -23.71 -42.33
CA LYS A 398 4.10 -24.55 -42.28
C LYS A 398 4.09 -25.51 -41.07
N LYS A 399 3.46 -25.12 -39.97
CA LYS A 399 3.37 -25.89 -38.72
C LYS A 399 2.09 -26.71 -38.58
N ASP A 400 1.24 -26.71 -39.61
CA ASP A 400 -0.07 -27.37 -39.61
C ASP A 400 -0.98 -26.89 -38.46
N LEU A 401 -0.94 -25.58 -38.19
CA LEU A 401 -1.78 -24.92 -37.19
C LEU A 401 -2.98 -24.30 -37.91
N HIS A 402 -4.18 -24.79 -37.62
CA HIS A 402 -5.41 -24.43 -38.33
C HIS A 402 -6.13 -23.21 -37.76
N ASN A 403 -5.83 -22.82 -36.52
CA ASN A 403 -6.46 -21.67 -35.87
C ASN A 403 -5.52 -21.00 -34.86
N ILE A 404 -5.93 -19.82 -34.39
CA ILE A 404 -5.15 -18.98 -33.49
C ILE A 404 -4.97 -19.60 -32.11
N THR A 405 -5.96 -20.33 -31.60
CA THR A 405 -5.85 -21.06 -30.33
C THR A 405 -4.75 -22.14 -30.39
N GLN A 406 -4.58 -22.81 -31.54
CA GLN A 406 -3.46 -23.75 -31.74
C GLN A 406 -2.10 -23.04 -31.81
N LEU A 407 -2.05 -21.79 -32.31
CA LEU A 407 -0.83 -20.98 -32.27
C LEU A 407 -0.51 -20.51 -30.85
N GLU A 408 -1.52 -20.14 -30.07
CA GLU A 408 -1.38 -19.83 -28.65
C GLU A 408 -0.90 -21.06 -27.85
N ASP A 409 -1.49 -22.24 -28.08
CA ASP A 409 -1.03 -23.50 -27.48
C ASP A 409 0.42 -23.81 -27.86
N TYR A 410 0.81 -23.58 -29.12
CA TYR A 410 2.20 -23.68 -29.55
C TYR A 410 3.12 -22.73 -28.77
N TYR A 411 2.72 -21.46 -28.59
CA TYR A 411 3.49 -20.47 -27.83
C TYR A 411 3.64 -20.90 -26.36
N ILE A 412 2.55 -21.26 -25.70
CA ILE A 412 2.53 -21.68 -24.29
C ILE A 412 3.38 -22.94 -24.09
N GLN A 413 3.30 -23.94 -24.98
CA GLN A 413 4.13 -25.14 -24.87
C GLN A 413 5.63 -24.83 -24.99
N ARG A 414 6.01 -23.94 -25.91
CA ARG A 414 7.41 -23.48 -26.04
C ARG A 414 7.86 -22.72 -24.78
N LEU A 415 7.02 -21.85 -24.23
CA LEU A 415 7.29 -21.12 -22.99
C LEU A 415 7.46 -22.07 -21.79
N GLN A 416 6.55 -23.02 -21.62
CA GLN A 416 6.65 -24.04 -20.57
C GLN A 416 7.91 -24.88 -20.70
N ALA A 417 8.32 -25.24 -21.92
CA ALA A 417 9.57 -25.97 -22.16
C ALA A 417 10.80 -25.15 -21.74
N ILE A 418 10.83 -23.85 -22.03
CA ILE A 418 11.89 -22.94 -21.58
C ILE A 418 11.95 -22.89 -20.05
N VAL A 419 10.82 -22.67 -19.39
CA VAL A 419 10.81 -22.54 -17.92
C VAL A 419 11.14 -23.85 -17.24
N LYS A 420 10.66 -25.00 -17.76
CA LYS A 420 11.08 -26.33 -17.30
C LYS A 420 12.58 -26.53 -17.40
N GLN A 421 13.18 -26.14 -18.52
CA GLN A 421 14.63 -26.19 -18.69
C GLN A 421 15.34 -25.33 -17.64
N LEU A 422 14.91 -24.08 -17.45
CA LEU A 422 15.53 -23.16 -16.50
C LEU A 422 15.36 -23.62 -15.05
N PHE A 423 14.24 -24.26 -14.70
CA PHE A 423 14.07 -24.90 -13.40
C PHE A 423 15.04 -26.07 -13.20
N ALA A 424 15.30 -26.87 -14.23
CA ALA A 424 16.25 -27.98 -14.18
C ALA A 424 17.73 -27.55 -14.17
N GLU A 425 18.04 -26.34 -14.66
CA GLU A 425 19.38 -25.74 -14.60
C GLU A 425 19.76 -25.33 -13.16
N ARG A 426 18.80 -25.22 -12.26
CA ARG A 426 19.03 -24.81 -10.86
C ARG A 426 19.28 -26.02 -9.96
N PRO A 427 20.02 -25.83 -8.85
CA PRO A 427 20.15 -26.86 -7.82
C PRO A 427 18.77 -27.34 -7.40
N ALA A 428 18.64 -28.65 -7.17
CA ALA A 428 17.40 -29.21 -6.66
C ALA A 428 17.09 -28.58 -5.30
N ASP A 429 16.01 -27.81 -5.24
CA ASP A 429 15.46 -27.31 -3.98
C ASP A 429 14.64 -28.41 -3.30
N GLU A 430 14.43 -28.29 -2.00
CA GLU A 430 13.50 -29.18 -1.25
C GLU A 430 12.04 -29.05 -1.72
N GLN A 431 11.74 -28.07 -2.60
CA GLN A 431 10.40 -27.75 -3.06
C GLN A 431 10.31 -27.66 -4.58
N PRO A 432 9.23 -28.20 -5.17
CA PRO A 432 9.05 -28.13 -6.60
C PRO A 432 8.82 -26.68 -7.03
N ARG A 433 9.56 -26.26 -8.05
CA ARG A 433 9.30 -25.01 -8.76
C ARG A 433 8.05 -25.17 -9.63
N LYS A 434 7.18 -24.17 -9.63
CA LYS A 434 5.89 -24.20 -10.33
C LYS A 434 5.71 -22.95 -11.17
N MET A 435 5.11 -23.12 -12.34
CA MET A 435 4.58 -22.00 -13.12
C MET A 435 3.16 -21.73 -12.65
N ILE A 436 2.77 -20.46 -12.62
CA ILE A 436 1.38 -20.07 -12.41
C ILE A 436 0.88 -19.46 -13.71
N PHE A 437 -0.30 -19.88 -14.14
CA PHE A 437 -1.02 -19.24 -15.24
C PHE A 437 -2.42 -18.86 -14.79
N TRP A 438 -2.97 -17.80 -15.36
CA TRP A 438 -4.40 -17.52 -15.28
C TRP A 438 -5.21 -18.64 -15.93
N GLN A 439 -6.49 -18.71 -15.58
CA GLN A 439 -7.36 -19.84 -15.93
C GLN A 439 -7.48 -20.11 -17.43
N GLU A 440 -7.32 -19.11 -18.29
CA GLU A 440 -7.47 -19.25 -19.74
C GLU A 440 -6.47 -20.25 -20.33
N VAL A 441 -5.25 -20.32 -19.80
CA VAL A 441 -4.27 -21.30 -20.25
C VAL A 441 -4.74 -22.72 -19.95
N PHE A 442 -5.41 -22.92 -18.81
CA PHE A 442 -6.01 -24.21 -18.49
C PHE A 442 -7.26 -24.53 -19.33
N ASP A 443 -8.06 -23.51 -19.64
CA ASP A 443 -9.32 -23.67 -20.38
C ASP A 443 -9.09 -23.89 -21.88
N ASN A 444 -8.12 -23.18 -22.47
CA ASN A 444 -7.91 -23.11 -23.91
C ASN A 444 -6.69 -23.90 -24.40
N ASN A 445 -5.74 -24.23 -23.50
CA ASN A 445 -4.50 -24.91 -23.84
C ASN A 445 -4.33 -26.21 -23.03
N LYS A 446 -3.16 -26.84 -23.14
CA LYS A 446 -2.87 -28.12 -22.48
C LYS A 446 -1.65 -28.03 -21.54
N PRO A 447 -1.72 -27.22 -20.47
CA PRO A 447 -0.61 -27.12 -19.55
C PRO A 447 -0.37 -28.45 -18.80
N ASP A 448 0.88 -28.70 -18.43
CA ASP A 448 1.25 -29.89 -17.66
C ASP A 448 0.92 -29.70 -16.16
N PRO A 449 0.07 -30.54 -15.56
CA PRO A 449 -0.33 -30.40 -14.15
C PRO A 449 0.82 -30.65 -13.17
N SER A 450 1.86 -31.40 -13.55
CA SER A 450 2.95 -31.75 -12.64
C SER A 450 3.74 -30.52 -12.16
N ASN A 451 3.77 -29.45 -12.96
CA ASN A 451 4.54 -28.25 -12.67
C ASN A 451 3.78 -26.93 -12.88
N THR A 452 2.46 -26.98 -12.97
CA THR A 452 1.60 -25.81 -13.18
C THR A 452 0.59 -25.66 -12.04
N ILE A 453 0.40 -24.42 -11.61
CA ILE A 453 -0.70 -23.97 -10.74
C ILE A 453 -1.68 -23.18 -11.61
N VAL A 454 -2.97 -23.44 -11.45
CA VAL A 454 -4.03 -22.68 -12.11
C VAL A 454 -4.50 -21.56 -11.19
N HIS A 455 -4.51 -20.32 -11.65
CA HIS A 455 -5.03 -19.17 -10.91
C HIS A 455 -6.42 -18.82 -11.44
N ASN A 456 -7.45 -19.21 -10.68
CA ASN A 456 -8.86 -19.01 -11.02
C ASN A 456 -9.33 -17.61 -10.61
N TRP A 457 -9.55 -16.73 -11.58
CA TRP A 457 -9.80 -15.30 -11.38
C TRP A 457 -11.17 -14.83 -11.85
N TYR A 458 -11.83 -15.54 -12.75
CA TYR A 458 -13.08 -15.14 -13.36
C TYR A 458 -14.20 -16.12 -13.06
N SER A 459 -15.26 -15.61 -12.43
CA SER A 459 -16.52 -16.34 -12.24
C SER A 459 -17.66 -15.34 -12.07
N LYS A 460 -18.83 -15.57 -12.67
CA LYS A 460 -19.99 -14.70 -12.46
C LYS A 460 -20.78 -15.07 -11.22
N THR A 461 -20.77 -16.36 -10.86
CA THR A 461 -21.47 -16.90 -9.70
C THR A 461 -20.56 -17.79 -8.85
N THR A 462 -20.97 -18.05 -7.61
CA THR A 462 -20.27 -18.97 -6.70
C THR A 462 -20.24 -20.40 -7.27
N GLU A 463 -21.32 -20.84 -7.92
CA GLU A 463 -21.42 -22.15 -8.56
C GLU A 463 -20.44 -22.29 -9.73
N GLU A 464 -20.29 -21.23 -10.55
CA GLU A 464 -19.28 -21.22 -11.61
C GLU A 464 -17.86 -21.32 -11.04
N ARG A 465 -17.55 -20.54 -9.99
CA ARG A 465 -16.26 -20.61 -9.29
C ARG A 465 -15.97 -22.03 -8.82
N TYR A 466 -16.92 -22.66 -8.16
CA TYR A 466 -16.77 -24.02 -7.63
C TYR A 466 -16.61 -25.05 -8.75
N ARG A 467 -17.40 -24.95 -9.82
CA ARG A 467 -17.26 -25.80 -11.00
C ARG A 467 -15.87 -25.66 -11.64
N ASP A 468 -15.40 -24.44 -11.83
CA ASP A 468 -14.15 -24.17 -12.53
C ASP A 468 -12.93 -24.56 -11.68
N THR A 469 -13.00 -24.32 -10.36
CA THR A 469 -12.01 -24.81 -9.39
C THR A 469 -11.99 -26.35 -9.35
N LYS A 470 -13.16 -26.99 -9.27
CA LYS A 470 -13.30 -28.44 -9.26
C LYS A 470 -12.69 -29.08 -10.51
N ARG A 471 -12.97 -28.52 -11.69
CA ARG A 471 -12.43 -28.99 -12.98
C ARG A 471 -10.90 -29.00 -12.99
N ALA A 472 -10.26 -28.01 -12.39
CA ALA A 472 -8.80 -27.94 -12.32
C ALA A 472 -8.22 -28.96 -11.32
N VAL A 473 -8.79 -29.08 -10.11
CA VAL A 473 -8.28 -30.03 -9.10
C VAL A 473 -8.48 -31.50 -9.51
N GLU A 474 -9.60 -31.84 -10.17
CA GLU A 474 -9.88 -33.19 -10.69
C GLU A 474 -8.86 -33.62 -11.76
N ARG A 475 -8.29 -32.64 -12.49
CA ARG A 475 -7.21 -32.87 -13.46
C ARG A 475 -5.81 -32.84 -12.84
N GLY A 476 -5.73 -32.76 -11.51
CA GLY A 476 -4.47 -32.86 -10.76
C GLY A 476 -3.69 -31.56 -10.62
N PHE A 477 -4.28 -30.40 -10.94
CA PHE A 477 -3.65 -29.10 -10.75
C PHE A 477 -3.77 -28.62 -9.31
N ASP A 478 -2.73 -27.95 -8.82
CA ASP A 478 -2.85 -27.08 -7.66
C ASP A 478 -3.55 -25.77 -8.10
N VAL A 479 -4.38 -25.18 -7.25
CA VAL A 479 -5.24 -24.04 -7.62
C VAL A 479 -5.11 -22.90 -6.61
N LEU A 480 -4.99 -21.67 -7.14
CA LEU A 480 -5.16 -20.41 -6.42
C LEU A 480 -6.48 -19.78 -6.83
N VAL A 481 -7.18 -19.15 -5.87
CA VAL A 481 -8.46 -18.48 -6.13
C VAL A 481 -8.34 -16.98 -5.88
N SER A 482 -8.81 -16.19 -6.85
CA SER A 482 -8.98 -14.73 -6.72
C SER A 482 -10.34 -14.25 -7.23
N SER A 483 -11.17 -15.13 -7.81
CA SER A 483 -12.43 -14.78 -8.48
C SER A 483 -13.56 -14.22 -7.62
N CYS A 484 -13.34 -14.07 -6.31
CA CYS A 484 -14.21 -13.35 -5.38
C CYS A 484 -13.53 -12.17 -4.69
N TRP A 485 -12.26 -11.90 -5.02
CA TRP A 485 -11.40 -10.97 -4.30
C TRP A 485 -10.76 -9.92 -5.22
N TYR A 486 -11.53 -9.47 -6.22
CA TYR A 486 -11.19 -8.31 -7.05
C TYR A 486 -11.49 -7.03 -6.28
N LEU A 487 -10.50 -6.54 -5.54
CA LEU A 487 -10.64 -5.36 -4.69
C LEU A 487 -10.71 -4.07 -5.51
N ASN A 488 -10.12 -4.03 -6.71
CA ASN A 488 -10.23 -2.89 -7.62
C ASN A 488 -11.70 -2.58 -8.00
N TYR A 489 -12.60 -3.57 -7.96
CA TYR A 489 -14.04 -3.33 -8.06
C TYR A 489 -14.61 -2.81 -6.74
N ILE A 490 -14.58 -1.50 -6.57
CA ILE A 490 -15.21 -0.82 -5.44
C ILE A 490 -16.73 -0.79 -5.59
N SER A 491 -17.45 -0.88 -4.47
CA SER A 491 -18.89 -0.61 -4.44
C SER A 491 -19.27 0.22 -3.22
N TYR A 492 -20.38 0.96 -3.31
CA TYR A 492 -20.86 1.76 -2.18
C TYR A 492 -21.32 0.87 -1.03
N GLY A 493 -20.90 1.22 0.19
CA GLY A 493 -21.23 0.48 1.41
C GLY A 493 -20.09 -0.45 1.84
N PRO A 494 -20.34 -1.31 2.86
CA PRO A 494 -19.33 -2.21 3.41
C PRO A 494 -19.16 -3.46 2.55
N ASP A 495 -18.60 -3.27 1.35
CA ASP A 495 -18.42 -4.29 0.32
C ASP A 495 -17.60 -5.52 0.77
N TRP A 496 -16.78 -5.37 1.83
CA TRP A 496 -16.08 -6.47 2.48
C TRP A 496 -17.03 -7.54 3.06
N ARG A 497 -18.21 -7.16 3.55
CA ARG A 497 -19.23 -8.09 4.09
C ARG A 497 -20.48 -8.20 3.23
N ALA A 498 -20.90 -7.12 2.57
CA ALA A 498 -22.09 -7.09 1.72
C ALA A 498 -21.85 -6.14 0.55
N GLY A 499 -21.80 -6.69 -0.66
CA GLY A 499 -21.61 -5.92 -1.89
C GLY A 499 -22.55 -6.36 -3.00
N THR A 500 -22.64 -5.54 -4.04
CA THR A 500 -23.41 -5.81 -5.26
C THR A 500 -22.44 -5.99 -6.45
N GLY A 501 -22.89 -6.59 -7.56
CA GLY A 501 -22.05 -6.75 -8.74
C GLY A 501 -20.95 -7.81 -8.57
N ALA A 502 -19.73 -7.52 -9.04
CA ALA A 502 -18.57 -8.43 -8.96
C ALA A 502 -17.88 -8.44 -7.57
N ALA A 503 -18.06 -7.37 -6.78
CA ALA A 503 -17.63 -7.27 -5.39
C ALA A 503 -18.59 -8.03 -4.45
N LYS A 504 -18.76 -9.33 -4.69
CA LYS A 504 -19.64 -10.17 -3.86
C LYS A 504 -18.90 -10.59 -2.61
N GLN A 505 -19.27 -10.01 -1.47
CA GLN A 505 -19.13 -10.69 -0.17
C GLN A 505 -17.71 -11.23 0.11
N ILE A 506 -16.70 -10.34 0.07
CA ILE A 506 -15.27 -10.68 0.18
C ILE A 506 -15.01 -11.66 1.33
N TYR A 507 -15.59 -11.37 2.51
CA TYR A 507 -15.44 -12.18 3.71
C TYR A 507 -16.08 -13.59 3.59
N TYR A 508 -17.18 -13.74 2.84
CA TYR A 508 -17.91 -15.02 2.72
C TYR A 508 -17.39 -15.94 1.61
N CYS A 509 -16.37 -15.54 0.86
CA CYS A 509 -15.79 -16.41 -0.15
C CYS A 509 -15.04 -17.60 0.49
N ASP A 510 -15.44 -18.83 0.17
CA ASP A 510 -14.73 -20.04 0.58
C ASP A 510 -14.08 -20.73 -0.65
N PRO A 511 -12.74 -20.69 -0.79
CA PRO A 511 -12.04 -21.36 -1.89
C PRO A 511 -12.26 -22.88 -1.97
N ARG A 512 -12.58 -23.54 -0.85
CA ARG A 512 -12.79 -25.01 -0.74
C ARG A 512 -14.27 -25.38 -0.57
N GLY A 513 -15.18 -24.44 -0.84
CA GLY A 513 -16.62 -24.62 -0.65
C GLY A 513 -17.31 -25.58 -1.63
N PHE A 514 -16.60 -26.08 -2.65
CA PHE A 514 -17.12 -27.07 -3.60
C PHE A 514 -17.20 -28.48 -3.00
N GLU A 515 -18.04 -29.33 -3.59
CA GLU A 515 -18.08 -30.77 -3.26
C GLU A 515 -16.90 -31.51 -3.89
N GLY A 516 -16.10 -32.19 -3.06
CA GLY A 516 -14.95 -32.97 -3.47
C GLY A 516 -14.34 -33.74 -2.30
N THR A 517 -13.40 -34.63 -2.59
CA THR A 517 -12.64 -35.36 -1.57
C THR A 517 -11.74 -34.42 -0.77
N TYR A 518 -11.21 -34.91 0.35
CA TYR A 518 -10.24 -34.16 1.13
C TYR A 518 -9.02 -33.78 0.28
N GLU A 519 -8.48 -34.73 -0.49
CA GLU A 519 -7.32 -34.53 -1.35
C GLU A 519 -7.58 -33.50 -2.46
N GLU A 520 -8.77 -33.54 -3.08
CA GLU A 520 -9.19 -32.54 -4.08
C GLU A 520 -9.24 -31.14 -3.47
N LYS A 521 -9.80 -31.00 -2.26
CA LYS A 521 -9.84 -29.71 -1.56
C LYS A 521 -8.45 -29.21 -1.16
N GLN A 522 -7.53 -30.11 -0.79
CA GLN A 522 -6.16 -29.75 -0.45
C GLN A 522 -5.34 -29.25 -1.66
N ARG A 523 -5.77 -29.53 -2.90
CA ARG A 523 -5.17 -28.93 -4.10
C ARG A 523 -5.49 -27.45 -4.25
N VAL A 524 -6.51 -26.93 -3.57
CA VAL A 524 -6.69 -25.49 -3.42
C VAL A 524 -5.72 -25.01 -2.34
N ILE A 525 -4.60 -24.43 -2.78
CA ILE A 525 -3.47 -24.06 -1.92
C ILE A 525 -3.63 -22.66 -1.29
N GLY A 526 -4.71 -21.95 -1.62
CA GLY A 526 -5.07 -20.67 -1.03
C GLY A 526 -5.59 -19.69 -2.07
N GLY A 527 -5.27 -18.42 -1.90
CA GLY A 527 -5.67 -17.42 -2.88
C GLY A 527 -5.11 -16.04 -2.65
N ILE A 528 -5.50 -15.15 -3.55
CA ILE A 528 -4.89 -13.84 -3.76
C ILE A 528 -5.99 -12.79 -3.85
N ALA A 529 -5.93 -11.77 -3.01
CA ALA A 529 -6.74 -10.57 -3.19
C ALA A 529 -6.12 -9.69 -4.27
N THR A 530 -6.86 -9.36 -5.33
CA THR A 530 -6.31 -8.65 -6.48
C THR A 530 -6.60 -7.16 -6.43
N MET A 531 -5.55 -6.34 -6.55
CA MET A 531 -5.64 -4.90 -6.67
C MET A 531 -5.00 -4.46 -8.00
N TRP A 532 -5.78 -4.61 -9.07
CA TRP A 532 -5.43 -4.12 -10.40
C TRP A 532 -5.36 -2.59 -10.44
N GLY A 533 -4.48 -2.08 -11.31
CA GLY A 533 -3.96 -0.72 -11.23
C GLY A 533 -4.64 0.31 -12.12
N GLU A 534 -5.70 -0.01 -12.87
CA GLU A 534 -6.31 0.93 -13.84
C GLU A 534 -6.80 2.22 -13.17
N TYR A 535 -7.27 2.12 -11.93
CA TYR A 535 -7.78 3.24 -11.12
C TYR A 535 -7.07 3.35 -9.77
N ILE A 536 -5.95 2.65 -9.59
CA ILE A 536 -5.23 2.56 -8.32
C ILE A 536 -3.79 3.01 -8.53
N ASP A 537 -3.38 4.02 -7.77
CA ASP A 537 -2.02 4.54 -7.77
C ASP A 537 -1.57 4.90 -6.34
N GLY A 538 -0.46 5.63 -6.23
CA GLY A 538 0.07 6.00 -4.93
C GLY A 538 -0.81 6.92 -4.07
N SER A 539 -1.89 7.49 -4.62
CA SER A 539 -2.82 8.35 -3.90
C SER A 539 -3.91 7.58 -3.13
N ASN A 540 -4.27 6.37 -3.57
CA ASN A 540 -5.41 5.63 -3.04
C ASN A 540 -5.14 4.15 -2.74
N VAL A 541 -3.98 3.58 -3.11
CA VAL A 541 -3.70 2.14 -2.95
C VAL A 541 -3.85 1.63 -1.52
N GLU A 542 -3.52 2.41 -0.50
CA GLU A 542 -3.68 1.99 0.91
C GLU A 542 -5.14 1.91 1.32
N SER A 543 -5.88 3.01 1.15
CA SER A 543 -7.28 3.10 1.59
C SER A 543 -8.16 2.15 0.79
N SER A 544 -7.91 2.02 -0.51
CA SER A 544 -8.68 1.09 -1.34
C SER A 544 -8.33 -0.36 -1.01
N THR A 545 -7.10 -0.70 -0.61
CA THR A 545 -6.78 -2.12 -0.32
C THR A 545 -7.23 -2.53 1.08
N TRP A 546 -7.09 -1.65 2.06
CA TRP A 546 -7.22 -1.98 3.48
C TRP A 546 -8.34 -1.16 4.12
N PRO A 547 -9.28 -1.79 4.84
CA PRO A 547 -9.19 -3.12 5.44
C PRO A 547 -9.87 -4.25 4.63
N ARG A 548 -10.27 -4.02 3.38
CA ARG A 548 -10.95 -5.05 2.56
C ARG A 548 -10.09 -6.30 2.37
N ALA A 549 -8.79 -6.15 2.14
CA ALA A 549 -7.85 -7.27 2.10
C ALA A 549 -7.71 -7.98 3.45
N SER A 550 -7.94 -7.31 4.59
CA SER A 550 -7.95 -7.95 5.91
C SER A 550 -9.04 -9.02 6.03
N ALA A 551 -10.20 -8.83 5.38
CA ALA A 551 -11.26 -9.85 5.28
C ALA A 551 -10.77 -11.12 4.57
N VAL A 552 -10.01 -10.96 3.49
CA VAL A 552 -9.38 -12.08 2.77
C VAL A 552 -8.33 -12.77 3.63
N ALA A 553 -7.51 -12.00 4.35
CA ALA A 553 -6.51 -12.54 5.26
C ALA A 553 -7.11 -13.46 6.33
N GLU A 554 -8.21 -13.04 6.97
CA GLU A 554 -8.88 -13.86 7.98
C GLU A 554 -9.45 -15.14 7.37
N ARG A 555 -10.12 -15.05 6.22
CA ARG A 555 -10.62 -16.22 5.50
C ARG A 555 -9.53 -17.24 5.15
N LEU A 556 -8.33 -16.77 4.83
CA LEU A 556 -7.21 -17.63 4.43
C LEU A 556 -6.34 -18.10 5.60
N TRP A 557 -6.55 -17.57 6.80
CA TRP A 557 -5.78 -17.91 8.01
C TRP A 557 -6.61 -18.74 9.00
N SER A 558 -7.81 -18.28 9.32
CA SER A 558 -8.62 -18.73 10.45
C SER A 558 -9.48 -19.97 10.13
N PRO A 559 -10.04 -20.65 11.14
CA PRO A 559 -10.94 -21.78 10.93
C PRO A 559 -12.13 -21.42 10.03
N PRO A 560 -12.44 -22.21 8.98
CA PRO A 560 -13.58 -21.96 8.10
C PRO A 560 -14.92 -21.86 8.83
N GLU A 561 -15.09 -22.57 9.94
CA GLU A 561 -16.30 -22.59 10.77
C GLU A 561 -16.53 -21.28 11.50
N GLN A 562 -15.47 -20.60 11.92
CA GLN A 562 -15.53 -19.34 12.71
C GLN A 562 -15.55 -18.09 11.83
N THR A 563 -15.43 -18.27 10.52
CA THR A 563 -15.40 -17.17 9.55
C THR A 563 -16.71 -17.07 8.76
N ARG A 564 -17.80 -17.67 9.22
CA ARG A 564 -19.07 -17.75 8.46
C ARG A 564 -20.01 -16.57 8.61
N VAL A 565 -19.77 -15.68 9.59
CA VAL A 565 -20.66 -14.56 9.93
C VAL A 565 -19.83 -13.28 9.99
N ALA A 566 -20.01 -12.36 9.05
CA ALA A 566 -19.21 -11.13 9.00
C ALA A 566 -19.53 -10.17 10.14
N ASP A 567 -20.77 -10.17 10.65
CA ASP A 567 -21.19 -9.31 11.75
C ASP A 567 -20.48 -9.65 13.07
N GLU A 568 -20.13 -10.92 13.28
CA GLU A 568 -19.30 -11.36 14.41
C GLU A 568 -17.83 -10.96 14.24
N ALA A 569 -17.37 -10.77 13.00
CA ALA A 569 -16.02 -10.35 12.68
C ALA A 569 -15.84 -8.83 12.76
N TRP A 570 -16.89 -8.06 12.50
CA TRP A 570 -16.83 -6.61 12.39
C TRP A 570 -16.15 -5.92 13.59
N PRO A 571 -16.52 -6.17 14.87
CA PRO A 571 -15.88 -5.47 15.99
C PRO A 571 -14.36 -5.64 16.00
N ARG A 572 -13.87 -6.85 15.67
CA ARG A 572 -12.43 -7.15 15.60
C ARG A 572 -11.77 -6.47 14.40
N LEU A 573 -12.44 -6.45 13.25
CA LEU A 573 -11.95 -5.78 12.05
C LEU A 573 -11.84 -4.26 12.27
N GLN A 574 -12.80 -3.67 12.98
CA GLN A 574 -12.79 -2.24 13.32
C GLN A 574 -11.62 -1.91 14.25
N GLU A 575 -11.40 -2.71 15.30
CA GLU A 575 -10.24 -2.54 16.18
C GLU A 575 -8.92 -2.68 15.40
N HIS A 576 -8.82 -3.70 14.53
CA HIS A 576 -7.64 -3.91 13.68
C HIS A 576 -7.40 -2.76 12.70
N ARG A 577 -8.46 -2.23 12.09
CA ARG A 577 -8.38 -1.03 11.23
C ARG A 577 -7.82 0.15 12.01
N CYS A 578 -8.34 0.43 13.21
CA CYS A 578 -7.82 1.49 14.07
C CYS A 578 -6.35 1.25 14.45
N ARG A 579 -5.95 -0.01 14.67
CA ARG A 579 -4.54 -0.37 14.91
C ARG A 579 -3.65 -0.07 13.69
N MET A 580 -4.11 -0.35 12.47
CA MET A 580 -3.38 0.03 11.24
C MET A 580 -3.24 1.55 11.12
N VAL A 581 -4.30 2.31 11.41
CA VAL A 581 -4.27 3.79 11.43
C VAL A 581 -3.31 4.32 12.48
N ALA A 582 -3.36 3.77 13.71
CA ALA A 582 -2.45 4.12 14.81
C ALA A 582 -0.97 3.90 14.44
N ARG A 583 -0.69 2.85 13.64
CA ARG A 583 0.65 2.54 13.13
C ARG A 583 1.08 3.43 11.96
N GLY A 584 0.25 4.40 11.54
CA GLY A 584 0.54 5.37 10.49
C GLY A 584 0.18 4.93 9.08
N TYR A 585 -0.81 4.04 8.93
CA TYR A 585 -1.29 3.56 7.63
C TYR A 585 -2.70 4.06 7.31
N HIS A 586 -2.97 4.37 6.04
CA HIS A 586 -4.25 4.94 5.64
C HIS A 586 -5.24 3.84 5.25
N ALA A 587 -5.76 3.11 6.23
CA ALA A 587 -6.86 2.16 6.01
C ALA A 587 -8.21 2.89 6.01
N GLU A 588 -9.09 2.59 5.05
CA GLU A 588 -10.43 3.17 5.00
C GLU A 588 -11.29 2.71 6.20
N PRO A 589 -12.37 3.42 6.55
CA PRO A 589 -13.33 2.95 7.55
C PRO A 589 -13.97 1.61 7.15
N VAL A 590 -14.23 0.72 8.11
CA VAL A 590 -14.77 -0.62 7.85
C VAL A 590 -16.26 -0.60 7.47
N ASN A 591 -17.02 0.27 8.12
CA ASN A 591 -18.48 0.35 8.00
C ASN A 591 -18.92 1.82 7.97
N GLY A 592 -20.20 2.09 8.27
CA GLY A 592 -20.74 3.44 8.41
C GLY A 592 -20.02 4.29 9.46
N PRO A 593 -20.58 5.47 9.80
CA PRO A 593 -19.91 6.45 10.66
C PRO A 593 -19.43 5.85 11.99
N ASP A 594 -18.15 6.00 12.28
CA ASP A 594 -17.49 5.60 13.53
C ASP A 594 -16.17 6.39 13.71
N TYR A 595 -15.45 6.17 14.81
CA TYR A 595 -14.18 6.85 15.12
C TYR A 595 -13.13 5.85 15.63
N CYS A 596 -11.87 6.24 15.58
CA CYS A 596 -10.78 5.52 16.25
C CYS A 596 -10.31 6.30 17.48
N GLN A 597 -10.00 5.61 18.58
CA GLN A 597 -9.50 6.28 19.80
C GLN A 597 -8.24 7.14 19.54
N THR A 598 -7.37 6.74 18.60
CA THR A 598 -6.21 7.53 18.19
C THR A 598 -6.52 8.91 17.64
N GLU A 599 -7.73 9.12 17.11
CA GLU A 599 -8.15 10.42 16.56
C GLU A 599 -8.36 11.46 17.66
N LEU A 600 -8.54 11.02 18.92
CA LEU A 600 -8.68 11.90 20.08
C LEU A 600 -7.33 12.45 20.58
N ASP A 601 -6.23 11.80 20.22
CA ASP A 601 -4.86 12.10 20.70
C ASP A 601 -4.03 12.90 19.68
N GLU A 602 -4.62 13.34 18.57
CA GLU A 602 -4.02 14.32 17.67
C GLU A 602 -4.10 15.71 18.32
N PRO A 603 -3.01 16.33 18.83
CA PRO A 603 -3.00 17.77 18.87
C PRO A 603 -3.12 18.18 17.41
N MET A 604 -4.19 18.90 17.10
CA MET A 604 -4.37 19.61 15.84
C MET A 604 -2.98 20.08 15.37
N GLN A 605 -2.43 19.43 14.35
CA GLN A 605 -1.19 19.88 13.70
C GLN A 605 -1.55 21.18 12.99
N ILE A 606 -1.64 22.25 13.76
CA ILE A 606 -1.33 23.58 13.26
C ILE A 606 0.08 23.41 12.68
N PHE A 607 0.23 23.82 11.43
CA PHE A 607 1.43 23.75 10.61
C PHE A 607 2.67 24.40 11.28
N ASP A 608 3.24 23.80 12.32
CA ASP A 608 4.39 24.37 13.04
C ASP A 608 5.69 24.23 12.24
N ASN A 609 5.75 23.33 11.26
CA ASN A 609 6.92 23.18 10.39
C ASN A 609 6.93 24.11 9.17
N PHE A 610 5.78 24.68 8.77
CA PHE A 610 5.77 25.74 7.75
C PHE A 610 6.08 27.10 8.36
N CYS A 611 5.58 27.39 9.57
CA CYS A 611 5.87 28.67 10.22
C CYS A 611 7.36 28.84 10.54
N LEU A 612 8.07 27.81 11.01
CA LEU A 612 9.51 27.94 11.33
C LEU A 612 10.39 28.16 10.09
N LEU A 613 10.11 27.45 8.99
CA LEU A 613 10.85 27.63 7.74
C LEU A 613 10.52 28.98 7.08
N ASP A 614 9.24 29.38 7.06
CA ASP A 614 8.82 30.67 6.53
C ASP A 614 9.30 31.83 7.39
N VAL A 615 9.34 31.69 8.72
CA VAL A 615 9.93 32.67 9.64
C VAL A 615 11.44 32.74 9.47
N LEU A 616 12.15 31.61 9.30
CA LEU A 616 13.59 31.60 9.01
C LEU A 616 13.91 32.21 7.64
N ILE A 617 13.07 31.96 6.63
CA ILE A 617 13.18 32.57 5.30
C ILE A 617 12.88 34.07 5.38
N LEU A 618 11.87 34.50 6.12
CA LEU A 618 11.54 35.91 6.33
C LEU A 618 12.62 36.63 7.14
N ILE A 619 13.22 35.99 8.15
CA ILE A 619 14.36 36.54 8.91
C ILE A 619 15.57 36.67 7.99
N ASN A 620 15.91 35.66 7.19
CA ASN A 620 17.02 35.73 6.23
C ASN A 620 16.78 36.79 5.15
N LEU A 621 15.58 36.87 4.59
CA LEU A 621 15.22 37.89 3.61
C LEU A 621 15.26 39.29 4.23
N SER A 622 14.84 39.46 5.49
CA SER A 622 14.93 40.73 6.21
C SER A 622 16.38 41.15 6.49
N GLN A 623 17.26 40.20 6.84
CA GLN A 623 18.69 40.45 7.04
C GLN A 623 19.40 40.79 5.72
N ILE A 624 19.07 40.11 4.62
CA ILE A 624 19.57 40.43 3.28
C ILE A 624 19.08 41.81 2.83
N CYS A 625 17.82 42.15 3.09
CA CYS A 625 17.28 43.49 2.78
C CYS A 625 17.95 44.57 3.62
N LEU A 626 18.15 44.35 4.92
CA LEU A 626 18.85 45.27 5.81
C LEU A 626 20.32 45.45 5.37
N HIS A 627 21.00 44.38 4.98
CA HIS A 627 22.37 44.43 4.47
C HIS A 627 22.45 45.18 3.13
N LYS A 628 21.48 44.97 2.21
CA LYS A 628 21.39 45.74 0.95
C LYS A 628 21.06 47.21 1.18
N VAL A 629 20.19 47.54 2.13
CA VAL A 629 19.83 48.93 2.50
C VAL A 629 21.00 49.63 3.19
N LEU A 630 21.72 48.94 4.08
CA LEU A 630 22.92 49.47 4.73
C LEU A 630 24.06 49.67 3.73
N ASN A 631 24.28 48.75 2.79
CA ASN A 631 25.24 48.91 1.70
C ASN A 631 24.83 50.01 0.71
N ALA A 632 23.54 50.17 0.43
CA ALA A 632 23.03 51.28 -0.37
C ALA A 632 23.18 52.63 0.34
N ARG A 633 22.99 52.68 1.67
CA ARG A 633 23.27 53.86 2.52
C ARG A 633 24.76 54.17 2.61
N ALA A 634 25.62 53.16 2.69
CA ALA A 634 27.07 53.32 2.68
C ALA A 634 27.56 53.84 1.32
N LYS A 635 27.07 53.26 0.21
CA LYS A 635 27.34 53.76 -1.15
C LYS A 635 26.74 55.15 -1.41
N ARG A 636 25.58 55.50 -0.83
CA ARG A 636 25.03 56.86 -0.86
C ARG A 636 25.87 57.83 -0.04
N ARG A 637 26.32 57.48 1.17
CA ARG A 637 27.23 58.31 1.99
C ARG A 637 28.58 58.53 1.30
N GLN A 638 29.12 57.52 0.63
CA GLN A 638 30.37 57.62 -0.13
C GLN A 638 30.19 58.47 -1.40
N ARG A 639 29.05 58.36 -2.10
CA ARG A 639 28.67 59.29 -3.18
C ARG A 639 28.42 60.72 -2.68
N TRP A 640 27.83 60.89 -1.50
CA TRP A 640 27.61 62.21 -0.90
C TRP A 640 28.91 62.88 -0.46
N HIS A 641 29.86 62.12 0.08
CA HIS A 641 31.22 62.60 0.37
C HIS A 641 31.99 62.97 -0.91
N ASN A 642 31.88 62.18 -1.99
CA ASN A 642 32.50 62.50 -3.28
C ASN A 642 31.85 63.68 -4.01
N CYS A 643 30.54 63.93 -3.82
CA CYS A 643 29.87 65.14 -4.33
C CYS A 643 30.19 66.40 -3.52
N ARG A 644 30.48 66.27 -2.21
CA ARG A 644 30.93 67.39 -1.37
C ARG A 644 32.37 67.83 -1.69
N SER A 645 33.18 66.98 -2.29
CA SER A 645 34.56 67.31 -2.71
C SER A 645 34.68 67.81 -4.15
N THR A 646 33.59 67.94 -4.91
CA THR A 646 33.61 68.39 -6.33
C THR A 646 32.59 69.48 -6.68
N THR A 647 32.05 70.20 -5.69
CA THR A 647 31.20 71.39 -5.93
C THR A 647 31.82 72.64 -5.32
N ALA A 648 32.96 73.04 -5.89
CA ALA A 648 33.38 74.43 -5.94
C ALA A 648 33.52 74.80 -7.42
N THR A 649 32.83 75.87 -7.83
CA THR A 649 32.88 76.56 -9.13
C THR A 649 32.47 75.77 -10.40
N THR A 650 31.21 75.92 -10.83
CA THR A 650 30.84 76.06 -12.26
C THR A 650 29.43 76.66 -12.40
N THR A 651 29.29 77.60 -13.34
CA THR A 651 28.15 78.51 -13.53
C THR A 651 27.02 77.91 -14.39
N MET A 652 25.89 78.63 -14.41
CA MET A 652 24.56 78.21 -14.87
C MET A 652 24.42 77.91 -16.39
N GLU A 653 25.48 78.02 -17.19
CA GLU A 653 25.45 77.82 -18.65
C GLU A 653 25.76 76.39 -19.10
N GLU A 654 26.35 75.53 -18.26
CA GLU A 654 26.68 74.15 -18.66
C GLU A 654 25.53 73.15 -18.46
N ARG A 655 24.48 73.53 -17.74
CA ARG A 655 23.30 72.67 -17.52
C ARG A 655 22.35 72.58 -18.71
N GLN A 656 22.41 73.51 -19.66
CA GLN A 656 21.53 73.50 -20.84
C GLN A 656 22.10 72.73 -22.05
N LEU A 657 23.38 72.33 -22.03
CA LEU A 657 24.02 71.61 -23.13
C LEU A 657 23.88 70.07 -23.04
N GLN A 658 23.61 69.50 -21.86
CA GLN A 658 23.48 68.04 -21.69
C GLN A 658 22.07 67.49 -21.97
N GLN A 659 21.02 68.31 -21.96
CA GLN A 659 19.66 67.85 -22.30
C GLN A 659 19.42 67.67 -23.81
N LYS A 660 20.32 68.16 -24.68
CA LYS A 660 20.19 68.07 -26.15
C LYS A 660 20.87 66.85 -26.81
N LYS A 661 21.60 66.00 -26.07
CA LYS A 661 22.35 64.85 -26.63
C LYS A 661 21.68 63.47 -26.47
N LYS A 662 20.49 63.35 -25.86
CA LYS A 662 19.83 62.05 -25.62
C LYS A 662 18.68 61.68 -26.57
N LYS A 663 18.49 62.41 -27.69
CA LYS A 663 17.33 62.23 -28.61
C LYS A 663 17.68 61.90 -30.08
N LYS A 664 18.84 61.29 -30.35
CA LYS A 664 19.21 60.79 -31.69
C LYS A 664 20.05 59.51 -31.56
N LEU A 665 19.79 58.53 -32.45
CA LEU A 665 20.30 57.13 -32.51
C LEU A 665 19.45 56.14 -31.68
N LEU A 666 18.80 55.09 -32.20
CA LEU A 666 18.96 54.31 -33.43
C LEU A 666 17.64 53.67 -33.89
N TRP A 667 17.39 53.71 -35.20
CA TRP A 667 16.58 52.77 -35.98
C TRP A 667 17.50 52.24 -37.10
N HIS A 668 17.72 50.92 -37.24
CA HIS A 668 18.03 50.19 -38.49
C HIS A 668 18.08 48.66 -38.25
N ARG A 669 17.72 47.89 -39.29
CA ARG A 669 17.41 46.43 -39.35
C ARG A 669 18.64 45.47 -39.41
N LEU A 670 18.50 44.30 -38.72
CA LEU A 670 18.80 42.84 -39.01
C LEU A 670 19.92 42.41 -40.03
N PRO A 671 20.65 41.25 -39.87
CA PRO A 671 20.08 39.88 -40.05
C PRO A 671 20.77 38.61 -39.42
N SER A 672 20.04 37.47 -39.51
CA SER A 672 20.40 36.04 -39.76
C SER A 672 21.14 35.09 -38.76
N THR A 673 20.47 33.94 -38.54
CA THR A 673 20.93 32.51 -38.42
C THR A 673 21.70 31.93 -37.22
N ARG A 674 21.07 30.86 -36.67
CA ARG A 674 21.57 29.57 -36.13
C ARG A 674 22.36 29.52 -34.79
N SER A 675 21.78 28.73 -33.86
CA SER A 675 22.39 27.59 -33.15
C SER A 675 22.95 27.79 -31.72
N TRP A 676 22.28 27.12 -30.76
CA TRP A 676 22.75 26.48 -29.51
C TRP A 676 22.55 27.15 -28.13
N MET A 677 22.00 26.30 -27.23
CA MET A 677 22.20 26.15 -25.78
C MET A 677 21.81 27.26 -24.79
N ALA A 678 20.76 26.92 -24.01
CA ALA A 678 20.68 26.87 -22.55
C ALA A 678 21.04 28.09 -21.67
N THR A 679 20.20 28.23 -20.63
CA THR A 679 20.37 28.95 -19.35
C THR A 679 19.96 30.42 -19.26
N GLY A 680 19.19 30.73 -18.22
CA GLY A 680 19.42 31.94 -17.42
C GLY A 680 18.38 33.07 -17.48
N ALA A 681 17.69 33.24 -16.34
CA ALA A 681 17.34 34.52 -15.70
C ALA A 681 16.35 35.48 -16.38
N TRP A 682 15.18 35.61 -15.77
CA TRP A 682 14.35 36.83 -15.84
C TRP A 682 14.68 37.71 -14.63
N GLU A 683 15.38 38.82 -14.87
CA GLU A 683 15.38 40.01 -14.01
C GLU A 683 14.39 41.00 -14.62
N ASP A 684 13.46 41.54 -13.83
CA ASP A 684 12.78 42.80 -14.17
C ASP A 684 12.73 43.72 -12.94
N PHE A 685 13.19 44.95 -13.16
CA PHE A 685 13.36 46.03 -12.19
C PHE A 685 12.05 46.82 -12.02
N VAL A 686 11.73 47.14 -10.77
CA VAL A 686 10.66 48.05 -10.35
C VAL A 686 11.20 49.49 -10.24
N GLU A 687 10.49 50.46 -10.81
CA GLU A 687 10.58 51.88 -10.46
C GLU A 687 9.23 52.30 -9.85
N PHE A 688 9.24 52.76 -8.59
CA PHE A 688 8.10 53.44 -7.98
C PHE A 688 8.59 54.66 -7.20
N GLU A 689 8.01 55.81 -7.54
CA GLU A 689 8.25 57.12 -6.92
C GLU A 689 7.71 57.19 -5.48
N SER A 690 8.47 57.90 -4.64
CA SER A 690 8.15 58.21 -3.25
C SER A 690 7.09 59.32 -3.13
N ARG A 691 6.11 59.14 -2.24
CA ARG A 691 5.41 60.26 -1.58
C ARG A 691 5.43 60.09 -0.07
N ASP A 692 5.72 61.21 0.59
CA ASP A 692 5.92 61.39 2.02
C ASP A 692 4.69 61.02 2.86
N LEU A 693 4.94 60.35 3.99
CA LEU A 693 3.98 60.17 5.07
C LEU A 693 4.65 60.52 6.40
N TYR A 694 4.04 61.48 7.09
CA TYR A 694 4.41 62.00 8.41
C TYR A 694 4.29 60.90 9.48
N TYR A 695 5.31 60.83 10.34
CA TYR A 695 5.34 60.03 11.56
C TYR A 695 4.78 60.84 12.73
N VAL A 696 3.88 60.24 13.51
CA VAL A 696 3.62 60.61 14.92
C VAL A 696 4.16 59.45 15.76
N GLY A 697 5.04 59.78 16.70
CA GLY A 697 5.80 58.83 17.48
C GLY A 697 5.04 58.24 18.67
N MET A 698 5.52 57.08 19.11
CA MET A 698 5.49 56.66 20.51
C MET A 698 6.85 56.02 20.85
N GLU A 699 7.58 56.69 21.74
CA GLU A 699 8.60 56.13 22.63
C GLU A 699 7.91 55.11 23.57
N GLY A 700 8.50 54.07 24.16
CA GLY A 700 9.85 53.53 24.28
C GLY A 700 9.74 52.29 25.19
N GLY A 701 10.65 51.32 25.08
CA GLY A 701 10.65 50.12 25.93
C GLY A 701 11.71 49.09 25.51
N ASP A 702 12.70 48.93 26.37
CA ASP A 702 14.00 48.25 26.23
C ASP A 702 13.98 46.78 25.75
N MET A 703 14.74 46.46 24.68
CA MET A 703 15.00 45.09 24.16
C MET A 703 16.52 44.79 24.06
N GLN A 704 17.32 45.36 24.95
CA GLN A 704 18.78 45.12 24.98
C GLN A 704 19.24 43.80 25.66
N PRO A 705 18.55 43.19 26.65
CA PRO A 705 19.05 41.96 27.27
C PRO A 705 18.92 40.70 26.39
N LEU A 706 17.92 40.68 25.49
CA LEU A 706 17.57 39.50 24.69
C LEU A 706 18.54 39.25 23.53
N ILE A 707 19.09 40.34 22.96
CA ILE A 707 20.01 40.28 21.81
C ILE A 707 21.39 39.76 22.25
N SER A 708 21.81 40.03 23.48
CA SER A 708 23.11 39.56 24.00
C SER A 708 23.16 38.05 24.24
N GLN A 709 22.05 37.42 24.64
CA GLN A 709 22.02 35.96 24.88
C GLN A 709 21.95 35.16 23.58
N ILE A 710 21.25 35.68 22.56
CA ILE A 710 21.12 35.03 21.25
C ILE A 710 22.44 35.08 20.47
N THR A 711 23.20 36.17 20.60
CA THR A 711 24.51 36.31 19.91
C THR A 711 25.57 35.36 20.49
N PHE A 712 25.50 35.01 21.78
CA PHE A 712 26.41 34.05 22.41
C PHE A 712 26.13 32.59 21.99
N LEU A 713 24.85 32.24 21.79
CA LEU A 713 24.46 30.87 21.39
C LEU A 713 24.73 30.59 19.91
N ILE A 714 24.67 31.59 19.04
CA ILE A 714 24.96 31.43 17.60
C ILE A 714 26.47 31.39 17.32
N GLY A 715 27.30 31.98 18.18
CA GLY A 715 28.76 32.00 18.04
C GLY A 715 29.47 30.65 18.25
N ASN A 716 28.85 29.71 18.97
CA ASN A 716 29.46 28.40 19.30
C ASN A 716 28.98 27.23 18.42
N ALA A 717 28.12 27.46 17.43
CA ALA A 717 27.53 26.39 16.60
C ALA A 717 28.08 26.34 15.17
N THR A 718 29.23 26.95 14.88
CA THR A 718 29.85 26.97 13.53
C THR A 718 31.29 26.49 13.47
N GLU A 719 31.71 25.65 14.42
CA GLU A 719 32.79 24.67 14.20
C GLU A 719 32.22 23.26 14.45
N GLU A 720 32.39 22.37 13.48
CA GLU A 720 31.87 20.97 13.38
C GLU A 720 30.39 20.75 13.00
N LYS A 721 30.04 20.96 11.72
CA LYS A 721 29.67 19.92 10.73
C LYS A 721 29.22 20.51 9.40
#